data_AF-A0A059F2L1-F1
#
_entry.id   AF-A0A059F2L1-F1
#
_cell.length_a   1.000
_cell.length_b   1.000
_cell.length_c   1.000
_cell.angle_alpha   90.00
_cell.angle_beta   90.00
_cell.angle_gamma   90.00
#
_symmetry.space_group_name_H-M   'P 1'
#
loop_
_entity.id
_entity.type
_entity.pdbx_description
1 polymer ?
#
loop_
_entity_poly.entity_id
_entity_poly.type
_entity_poly.pdbx_seq_one_letter_code
_entity_poly.pdbx_strand_id
1 'polypeptide(L)'
;MIDKDIKTFFSTHGDINELFVKEMDEFKRNERTPLSVYWLKKYRPGIYSESFKKIFFSYVETSLLSPELVTNNEKIVKLGPRVLFYHFDEIIHSFDDLSIYCAADKIIIPLMQHIGKKTAEARYDESTQYIEMLHRLVTRGKVCDLFKDIKLWKSTTHEIEGLNNIFLLPNKIVFKSYPIFDDFFKPFLYKNEDLYCSFTYKIDDIRGIIYKFDTVTKRNNEFMFDIISYLIKQDKIIRNNFILYLREKYVENKDKLKTVYDKSKIISDGFAVNFNYFLLLLCDGIIRKNIRSFDLDFFINEEYFLAQEDFKNDSKPQEEKEFNLQTSVFLSKIIFLNYSYNKLMENYRELEMKIEYSESENAKMAAETYLIAYRMIFSSNIFKEEGRFLKYFSQYLLDNSCNTNIPDLAYNCYFNAVEYLGHFLGSFDVSKDLINKFIFKKLDLVKVIYYNFSSYDINILIQLYVILENKDTEQRNELRFYLTNLIVNTQNFDKTNLDELVVIRFYSYVMNELEGMIGKIVSAILTLKRKMKETTEETSEIIRLKNEIDHRIKALKSIFDLIDIIDLNIYMNSNLLSQFSSVINLNLKRLIGPSCNELSTKEINVKVDFKEILRRVLKIYTRMSKEEIFIKTLVHDKINFNVNLLKRAYEISSKKYILNQDELASLNELINKINETITQTNTVEEIVPDEFVDPLTCVMMEIPVILNGSKVVIDKSTYDMLVIGQMNDPFNREELTGYVFDEELKKKIDQFKETKLNKF
;
A
#
# COMPACT_ATOMS: atom_id res chain seq x y z
N MET A 1 -27.23 -62.72 30.98
CA MET A 1 -27.06 -63.41 29.68
C MET A 1 -26.90 -62.39 28.54
N ILE A 2 -25.77 -61.69 28.48
CA ILE A 2 -25.11 -61.26 27.23
C ILE A 2 -23.60 -61.36 27.52
N ASP A 3 -23.17 -62.55 27.92
CA ASP A 3 -21.80 -63.02 27.74
C ASP A 3 -21.71 -63.50 26.29
N LYS A 4 -21.40 -62.55 25.39
CA LYS A 4 -20.90 -62.89 24.06
C LYS A 4 -19.52 -62.26 23.93
N ASP A 5 -18.53 -63.03 24.37
CA ASP A 5 -17.16 -63.08 23.86
C ASP A 5 -16.63 -61.76 23.28
N ILE A 6 -16.35 -60.78 24.14
CA ILE A 6 -15.24 -59.88 23.84
C ILE A 6 -13.98 -60.69 24.14
N LYS A 7 -13.52 -61.49 23.17
CA LYS A 7 -12.15 -62.01 23.20
C LYS A 7 -11.22 -60.80 23.33
N THR A 8 -10.70 -60.55 24.52
CA THR A 8 -9.68 -59.52 24.74
C THR A 8 -8.45 -59.91 23.94
N PHE A 9 -7.89 -58.96 23.20
CA PHE A 9 -6.73 -59.25 22.35
C PHE A 9 -5.54 -59.72 23.18
N PHE A 10 -5.35 -59.13 24.36
CA PHE A 10 -4.44 -59.64 25.38
C PHE A 10 -5.21 -60.45 26.43
N SER A 11 -4.77 -61.68 26.74
CA SER A 11 -5.33 -62.45 27.85
C SER A 11 -4.89 -61.83 29.18
N THR A 12 -5.82 -61.49 30.06
CA THR A 12 -5.51 -60.99 31.42
C THR A 12 -5.02 -62.08 32.37
N HIS A 13 -4.77 -63.29 31.88
CA HIS A 13 -4.29 -64.45 32.63
C HIS A 13 -2.99 -64.95 31.98
N GLY A 14 -1.87 -64.89 32.70
CA GLY A 14 -0.51 -65.21 32.24
C GLY A 14 0.52 -64.14 32.65
N ASP A 15 1.82 -64.47 32.61
CA ASP A 15 2.88 -63.46 32.74
C ASP A 15 2.84 -62.55 31.49
N ILE A 16 2.65 -61.26 31.73
CA ILE A 16 2.49 -60.23 30.69
C ILE A 16 3.71 -60.23 29.76
N ASN A 17 4.90 -60.54 30.27
CA ASN A 17 6.12 -60.56 29.47
C ASN A 17 6.15 -61.74 28.48
N GLU A 18 5.65 -62.92 28.87
CA GLU A 18 5.58 -64.08 27.98
C GLU A 18 4.61 -63.84 26.81
N LEU A 19 3.51 -63.12 27.07
CA LEU A 19 2.55 -62.72 26.05
C LEU A 19 3.18 -61.78 25.00
N PHE A 20 3.96 -60.78 25.44
CA PHE A 20 4.63 -59.85 24.52
C PHE A 20 5.75 -60.50 23.72
N VAL A 21 6.50 -61.44 24.31
CA VAL A 21 7.54 -62.21 23.59
C VAL A 21 6.91 -63.05 22.48
N LYS A 22 5.82 -63.75 22.78
CA LYS A 22 5.08 -64.54 21.79
C LYS A 22 4.54 -63.67 20.66
N GLU A 23 3.96 -62.52 20.98
CA GLU A 23 3.45 -61.57 19.97
C GLU A 23 4.58 -60.95 19.13
N MET A 24 5.75 -60.67 19.72
CA MET A 24 6.93 -60.23 18.97
C MET A 24 7.39 -61.27 17.95
N ASP A 25 7.42 -62.54 18.32
CA ASP A 25 7.84 -63.63 17.44
C ASP A 25 6.82 -63.93 16.32
N GLU A 26 5.51 -63.80 16.61
CA GLU A 26 4.46 -63.88 15.59
C GLU A 26 4.49 -62.68 14.64
N PHE A 27 4.74 -61.49 15.17
CA PHE A 27 4.81 -60.25 14.38
C PHE A 27 6.01 -60.22 13.42
N LYS A 28 7.19 -60.70 13.83
CA LYS A 28 8.39 -60.81 12.97
C LYS A 28 8.15 -61.60 11.68
N ARG A 29 7.10 -62.42 11.61
CA ARG A 29 6.73 -63.19 10.42
C ARG A 29 5.89 -62.41 9.40
N ASN A 30 5.33 -61.25 9.77
CA ASN A 30 4.38 -60.47 8.97
C ASN A 30 4.74 -58.95 8.97
N GLU A 31 5.80 -58.56 8.25
CA GLU A 31 6.46 -57.25 8.31
C GLU A 31 5.71 -56.02 7.70
N ARG A 32 4.38 -55.96 7.72
CA ARG A 32 3.65 -54.87 7.01
C ARG A 32 3.42 -53.58 7.81
N THR A 33 3.33 -53.64 9.14
CA THR A 33 2.98 -52.48 9.98
C THR A 33 3.87 -52.42 11.22
N PRO A 34 4.44 -51.28 11.63
CA PRO A 34 5.28 -51.16 12.83
C PRO A 34 4.67 -51.83 14.08
N LEU A 35 5.49 -52.52 14.89
CA LEU A 35 5.01 -53.30 16.04
C LEU A 35 4.21 -52.47 17.07
N SER A 36 4.72 -51.29 17.41
CA SER A 36 4.04 -50.33 18.28
C SER A 36 2.65 -49.94 17.74
N VAL A 37 2.54 -49.71 16.43
CA VAL A 37 1.27 -49.42 15.76
C VAL A 37 0.34 -50.64 15.80
N TYR A 38 0.86 -51.85 15.53
CA TYR A 38 0.08 -53.09 15.59
C TYR A 38 -0.54 -53.30 16.98
N TRP A 39 0.24 -53.08 18.03
CA TRP A 39 -0.23 -53.13 19.41
C TRP A 39 -1.27 -52.05 19.71
N LEU A 40 -1.02 -50.79 19.32
CA LEU A 40 -1.92 -49.67 19.57
C LEU A 40 -3.26 -49.79 18.83
N LYS A 41 -3.29 -50.39 17.64
CA LYS A 41 -4.54 -50.62 16.88
C LYS A 41 -5.47 -51.62 17.56
N LYS A 42 -4.90 -52.57 18.29
CA LYS A 42 -5.65 -53.66 18.95
C LYS A 42 -5.92 -53.39 20.42
N TYR A 43 -5.33 -52.32 20.96
CA TYR A 43 -5.60 -51.84 22.30
C TYR A 43 -7.08 -51.41 22.41
N ARG A 44 -7.66 -51.59 23.60
CA ARG A 44 -9.03 -51.22 23.91
C ARG A 44 -9.03 -50.47 25.25
N PRO A 45 -9.23 -49.14 25.24
CA PRO A 45 -9.21 -48.34 26.46
C PRO A 45 -10.28 -48.82 27.46
N GLY A 46 -9.97 -48.75 28.75
CA GLY A 46 -10.92 -49.06 29.83
C GLY A 46 -11.13 -50.55 30.16
N ILE A 47 -10.57 -51.48 29.37
CA ILE A 47 -10.70 -52.93 29.62
C ILE A 47 -9.58 -53.48 30.51
N TYR A 48 -8.37 -52.90 30.41
CA TYR A 48 -7.17 -53.45 31.04
C TYR A 48 -6.85 -52.80 32.40
N SER A 49 -6.25 -53.58 33.32
CA SER A 49 -5.81 -53.11 34.65
C SER A 49 -4.68 -52.08 34.55
N GLU A 50 -4.49 -51.25 35.59
CA GLU A 50 -3.39 -50.27 35.63
C GLU A 50 -2.00 -50.92 35.51
N SER A 51 -1.81 -52.09 36.13
CA SER A 51 -0.55 -52.84 36.04
C SER A 51 -0.25 -53.29 34.62
N PHE A 52 -1.27 -53.77 33.89
CA PHE A 52 -1.14 -54.14 32.49
C PHE A 52 -0.81 -52.92 31.62
N LYS A 53 -1.53 -51.81 31.80
CA LYS A 53 -1.31 -50.58 31.04
C LYS A 53 0.13 -50.08 31.20
N LYS A 54 0.68 -50.05 32.42
CA LYS A 54 2.06 -49.63 32.67
C LYS A 54 3.08 -50.47 31.89
N ILE A 55 2.94 -51.80 31.88
CA ILE A 55 3.86 -52.68 31.19
C ILE A 55 3.69 -52.58 29.67
N PHE A 56 2.45 -52.62 29.17
CA PHE A 56 2.13 -52.48 27.76
C PHE A 56 2.70 -51.18 27.18
N PHE A 57 2.45 -50.05 27.83
CA PHE A 57 2.91 -48.75 27.36
C PHE A 57 4.42 -48.56 27.50
N SER A 58 5.09 -49.26 28.44
CA SER A 58 6.55 -49.32 28.50
C SER A 58 7.17 -50.04 27.29
N TYR A 59 6.55 -51.13 26.83
CA TYR A 59 6.98 -51.81 25.60
C TYR A 59 6.70 -50.98 24.34
N VAL A 60 5.53 -50.33 24.28
CA VAL A 60 5.19 -49.40 23.18
C VAL A 60 6.18 -48.24 23.14
N GLU A 61 6.50 -47.64 24.28
CA GLU A 61 7.49 -46.57 24.40
C GLU A 61 8.86 -47.03 23.91
N THR A 62 9.35 -48.19 24.38
CA THR A 62 10.63 -48.75 23.95
C THR A 62 10.65 -48.99 22.44
N SER A 63 9.57 -49.52 21.87
CA SER A 63 9.46 -49.75 20.43
C SER A 63 9.42 -48.46 19.61
N LEU A 64 8.97 -47.34 20.17
CA LEU A 64 8.90 -46.05 19.47
C LEU A 64 10.17 -45.23 19.61
N LEU A 65 10.81 -45.26 20.78
CA LEU A 65 12.04 -44.51 21.08
C LEU A 65 13.30 -45.23 20.60
N SER A 66 13.28 -46.56 20.57
CA SER A 66 14.40 -47.40 20.11
C SER A 66 13.93 -48.42 19.08
N PRO A 67 13.46 -47.97 17.89
CA PRO A 67 12.90 -48.83 16.86
C PRO A 67 13.92 -49.85 16.31
N GLU A 68 15.22 -49.58 16.42
CA GLU A 68 16.33 -50.47 16.04
C GLU A 68 16.31 -51.81 16.78
N LEU A 69 15.77 -51.84 18.01
CA LEU A 69 15.65 -53.07 18.80
C LEU A 69 14.57 -54.01 18.26
N VAL A 70 13.67 -53.49 17.42
CA VAL A 70 12.43 -54.16 17.03
C VAL A 70 12.40 -54.48 15.54
N THR A 71 12.95 -53.62 14.69
CA THR A 71 12.91 -53.79 13.23
C THR A 71 14.19 -53.35 12.54
N ASN A 72 14.57 -54.09 11.49
CA ASN A 72 15.66 -53.72 10.60
C ASN A 72 15.22 -52.77 9.47
N ASN A 73 13.94 -52.38 9.42
CA ASN A 73 13.44 -51.49 8.38
C ASN A 73 13.91 -50.05 8.61
N GLU A 74 14.88 -49.61 7.82
CA GLU A 74 15.47 -48.28 7.93
C GLU A 74 14.45 -47.13 7.90
N LYS A 75 13.32 -47.28 7.19
CA LYS A 75 12.29 -46.22 7.11
C LYS A 75 11.59 -46.04 8.46
N ILE A 76 11.28 -47.14 9.14
CA ILE A 76 10.62 -47.11 10.47
C ILE A 76 11.61 -46.58 11.50
N VAL A 77 12.87 -47.02 11.44
CA VAL A 77 13.95 -46.53 12.30
C VAL A 77 14.14 -45.01 12.15
N LYS A 78 14.20 -44.51 10.91
CA LYS A 78 14.35 -43.06 10.62
C LYS A 78 13.14 -42.23 11.05
N LEU A 79 11.93 -42.78 10.98
CA LEU A 79 10.70 -42.08 11.37
C LEU A 79 10.50 -42.04 12.90
N GLY A 80 10.91 -43.09 13.62
CA GLY A 80 10.76 -43.17 15.09
C GLY A 80 9.31 -42.95 15.54
N PRO A 81 9.04 -42.08 16.53
CA PRO A 81 7.68 -41.77 16.98
C PRO A 81 6.75 -41.19 15.90
N ARG A 82 7.30 -40.62 14.82
CA ARG A 82 6.52 -39.99 13.74
C ARG A 82 5.74 -41.01 12.91
N VAL A 83 6.10 -42.29 13.01
CA VAL A 83 5.37 -43.41 12.39
C VAL A 83 3.88 -43.40 12.75
N LEU A 84 3.53 -42.93 13.96
CA LEU A 84 2.14 -42.82 14.42
C LEU A 84 1.27 -41.94 13.52
N PHE A 85 1.87 -40.97 12.81
CA PHE A 85 1.17 -40.08 11.87
C PHE A 85 0.40 -40.85 10.79
N TYR A 86 1.01 -41.87 10.20
CA TYR A 86 0.43 -42.61 9.07
C TYR A 86 -0.73 -43.53 9.45
N HIS A 87 -0.93 -43.75 10.75
CA HIS A 87 -1.98 -44.61 11.30
C HIS A 87 -2.88 -43.88 12.29
N PHE A 88 -2.80 -42.54 12.33
CA PHE A 88 -3.37 -41.69 13.39
C PHE A 88 -4.83 -42.03 13.73
N ASP A 89 -5.70 -42.13 12.71
CA ASP A 89 -7.12 -42.45 12.91
C ASP A 89 -7.37 -43.81 13.54
N GLU A 90 -6.50 -44.78 13.24
CA GLU A 90 -6.62 -46.14 13.74
C GLU A 90 -6.17 -46.25 15.21
N ILE A 91 -5.31 -45.34 15.68
CA ILE A 91 -4.66 -45.43 17.00
C ILE A 91 -5.07 -44.32 17.97
N ILE A 92 -5.81 -43.29 17.53
CA ILE A 92 -6.18 -42.11 18.34
C ILE A 92 -6.88 -42.47 19.67
N HIS A 93 -7.63 -43.57 19.69
CA HIS A 93 -8.33 -44.06 20.88
C HIS A 93 -7.37 -44.45 22.02
N SER A 94 -6.12 -44.77 21.69
CA SER A 94 -5.08 -45.17 22.65
C SER A 94 -4.31 -43.98 23.26
N PHE A 95 -4.50 -42.76 22.74
CA PHE A 95 -3.70 -41.59 23.15
C PHE A 95 -3.99 -41.10 24.56
N ASP A 96 -5.19 -41.34 25.08
CA ASP A 96 -5.54 -40.96 26.46
C ASP A 96 -4.61 -41.68 27.45
N ASP A 97 -4.50 -43.01 27.33
CA ASP A 97 -3.59 -43.80 28.17
C ASP A 97 -2.11 -43.59 27.78
N LEU A 98 -1.78 -43.43 26.49
CA LEU A 98 -0.41 -43.16 26.04
C LEU A 98 0.15 -41.89 26.67
N SER A 99 -0.66 -40.82 26.76
CA SER A 99 -0.25 -39.56 27.37
C SER A 99 0.01 -39.65 28.88
N ILE A 100 -0.49 -40.69 29.53
CA ILE A 100 -0.37 -40.90 30.99
C ILE A 100 0.80 -41.83 31.32
N TYR A 101 0.96 -42.91 30.55
CA TYR A 101 1.87 -44.01 30.89
C TYR A 101 3.21 -43.99 30.13
N CYS A 102 3.33 -43.23 29.04
CA CYS A 102 4.60 -43.07 28.30
C CYS A 102 5.26 -41.72 28.58
N ALA A 103 6.54 -41.60 28.21
CA ALA A 103 7.22 -40.30 28.02
C ALA A 103 6.57 -39.48 26.89
N ALA A 104 5.47 -38.80 27.21
CA ALA A 104 4.65 -38.04 26.27
C ALA A 104 5.42 -36.91 25.57
N ASP A 105 6.39 -36.29 26.26
CA ASP A 105 7.30 -35.29 25.70
C ASP A 105 8.12 -35.85 24.53
N LYS A 106 8.68 -37.06 24.67
CA LYS A 106 9.54 -37.68 23.64
C LYS A 106 8.77 -38.28 22.47
N ILE A 107 7.49 -38.60 22.65
CA ILE A 107 6.67 -39.25 21.62
C ILE A 107 5.75 -38.25 20.93
N ILE A 108 5.00 -37.45 21.71
CA ILE A 108 3.93 -36.59 21.20
C ILE A 108 4.50 -35.30 20.62
N ILE A 109 5.55 -34.69 21.21
CA ILE A 109 6.14 -33.47 20.65
C ILE A 109 6.71 -33.72 19.23
N PRO A 110 7.52 -34.77 18.98
CA PRO A 110 8.00 -35.04 17.61
C PRO A 110 6.88 -35.38 16.62
N LEU A 111 5.79 -36.01 17.09
CA LEU A 111 4.61 -36.26 16.27
C LEU A 111 3.91 -34.94 15.89
N MET A 112 3.69 -34.05 16.85
CA MET A 112 3.09 -32.72 16.60
C MET A 112 3.94 -31.87 15.67
N GLN A 113 5.26 -31.84 15.87
CA GLN A 113 6.19 -31.16 14.96
C GLN A 113 6.12 -31.75 13.54
N HIS A 114 5.95 -33.07 13.42
CA HIS A 114 5.78 -33.71 12.12
C HIS A 114 4.47 -33.33 11.44
N ILE A 115 3.36 -33.30 12.20
CA ILE A 115 2.06 -32.81 11.71
C ILE A 115 2.17 -31.34 11.27
N GLY A 116 2.82 -30.49 12.07
CA GLY A 116 3.06 -29.09 11.75
C GLY A 116 3.84 -28.94 10.43
N LYS A 117 4.99 -29.59 10.32
CA LYS A 117 5.79 -29.59 9.08
C LYS A 117 4.99 -30.07 7.87
N LYS A 118 4.18 -31.12 8.02
CA LYS A 118 3.29 -31.59 6.93
C LYS A 118 2.21 -30.57 6.58
N THR A 119 1.67 -29.86 7.57
CA THR A 119 0.71 -28.78 7.36
C THR A 119 1.32 -27.64 6.55
N ALA A 120 2.55 -27.21 6.86
CA ALA A 120 3.24 -26.16 6.12
C ALA A 120 3.65 -26.58 4.69
N GLU A 121 3.99 -27.86 4.48
CA GLU A 121 4.35 -28.41 3.16
C GLU A 121 3.13 -28.65 2.26
N ALA A 122 1.98 -28.95 2.86
CA ALA A 122 0.76 -29.37 2.17
C ALA A 122 0.21 -28.29 1.25
N ARG A 123 -0.64 -28.74 0.30
CA ARG A 123 -1.48 -27.81 -0.45
C ARG A 123 -2.45 -27.12 0.51
N TYR A 124 -2.79 -25.88 0.18
CA TYR A 124 -3.68 -25.06 0.99
C TYR A 124 -5.01 -25.76 1.32
N ASP A 125 -5.61 -26.48 0.37
CA ASP A 125 -6.87 -27.21 0.55
C ASP A 125 -6.78 -28.46 1.41
N GLU A 126 -5.59 -29.05 1.50
CA GLU A 126 -5.33 -30.24 2.31
C GLU A 126 -4.93 -29.89 3.75
N SER A 127 -4.63 -28.63 4.04
CA SER A 127 -4.14 -28.19 5.35
C SER A 127 -5.12 -28.45 6.50
N THR A 128 -6.42 -28.40 6.23
CA THR A 128 -7.47 -28.57 7.25
C THR A 128 -7.41 -29.91 7.96
N GLN A 129 -7.09 -31.00 7.23
CA GLN A 129 -7.05 -32.34 7.83
C GLN A 129 -5.96 -32.44 8.90
N TYR A 130 -4.82 -31.78 8.69
CA TYR A 130 -3.68 -31.84 9.61
C TYR A 130 -3.90 -30.98 10.87
N ILE A 131 -4.57 -29.83 10.71
CA ILE A 131 -4.99 -29.00 11.86
C ILE A 131 -6.06 -29.73 12.67
N GLU A 132 -6.99 -30.43 12.01
CA GLU A 132 -7.98 -31.27 12.69
C GLU A 132 -7.33 -32.43 13.46
N MET A 133 -6.28 -33.06 12.91
CA MET A 133 -5.48 -34.06 13.63
C MET A 133 -4.84 -33.47 14.89
N LEU A 134 -4.26 -32.26 14.82
CA LEU A 134 -3.73 -31.57 15.99
C LEU A 134 -4.82 -31.32 17.04
N HIS A 135 -5.99 -30.84 16.62
CA HIS A 135 -7.13 -30.60 17.52
C HIS A 135 -7.57 -31.88 18.26
N ARG A 136 -7.68 -33.00 17.53
CA ARG A 136 -8.03 -34.31 18.10
C ARG A 136 -6.96 -34.87 19.01
N LEU A 137 -5.69 -34.50 18.84
CA LEU A 137 -4.57 -34.93 19.66
C LEU A 137 -4.48 -34.14 20.97
N VAL A 138 -4.58 -32.81 20.90
CA VAL A 138 -4.44 -31.90 22.06
C VAL A 138 -5.56 -32.09 23.08
N THR A 139 -6.74 -32.51 22.63
CA THR A 139 -7.91 -32.78 23.47
C THR A 139 -7.85 -34.12 24.22
N ARG A 140 -6.77 -34.90 24.08
CA ARG A 140 -6.62 -36.23 24.68
C ARG A 140 -5.82 -36.23 25.97
N GLY A 141 -6.26 -37.07 26.92
CA GLY A 141 -5.61 -37.37 28.19
C GLY A 141 -4.91 -36.18 28.83
N LYS A 142 -3.61 -36.31 29.09
CA LYS A 142 -2.74 -35.30 29.69
C LYS A 142 -1.83 -34.59 28.67
N VAL A 143 -2.20 -34.61 27.39
CA VAL A 143 -1.41 -33.93 26.34
C VAL A 143 -1.32 -32.42 26.60
N CYS A 144 -2.35 -31.82 27.20
CA CYS A 144 -2.34 -30.41 27.58
C CYS A 144 -1.20 -30.04 28.56
N ASP A 145 -0.76 -30.96 29.42
CA ASP A 145 0.31 -30.70 30.39
C ASP A 145 1.67 -30.46 29.71
N LEU A 146 1.89 -30.98 28.50
CA LEU A 146 3.11 -30.75 27.72
C LEU A 146 3.31 -29.26 27.42
N PHE A 147 2.21 -28.50 27.24
CA PHE A 147 2.26 -27.08 26.91
C PHE A 147 2.63 -26.18 28.10
N LYS A 148 2.85 -26.75 29.29
CA LYS A 148 3.45 -26.01 30.41
C LYS A 148 4.92 -25.70 30.16
N ASP A 149 5.61 -26.52 29.36
CA ASP A 149 6.99 -26.24 28.95
C ASP A 149 7.04 -25.05 27.99
N ILE A 150 7.74 -23.99 28.41
CA ILE A 150 7.93 -22.77 27.64
C ILE A 150 8.66 -23.01 26.31
N LYS A 151 9.47 -24.08 26.21
CA LYS A 151 10.23 -24.42 24.99
C LYS A 151 9.33 -24.70 23.78
N LEU A 152 8.08 -25.13 24.00
CA LEU A 152 7.12 -25.36 22.92
C LEU A 152 6.58 -24.06 22.32
N TRP A 153 6.69 -22.96 23.05
CA TRP A 153 6.17 -21.65 22.69
C TRP A 153 7.24 -20.71 22.14
N LYS A 154 8.54 -20.99 22.35
CA LYS A 154 9.62 -20.11 21.95
C LYS A 154 10.52 -20.69 20.86
N SER A 155 11.11 -19.83 20.04
CA SER A 155 12.20 -20.19 19.13
C SER A 155 13.44 -20.58 19.94
N THR A 156 13.92 -21.83 19.84
CA THR A 156 15.20 -22.24 20.45
C THR A 156 16.27 -22.48 19.40
N THR A 157 17.42 -21.85 19.56
CA THR A 157 18.62 -22.13 18.76
C THR A 157 19.50 -23.12 19.51
N HIS A 158 19.71 -24.29 18.92
CA HIS A 158 20.67 -25.27 19.42
C HIS A 158 21.94 -25.17 18.57
N GLU A 159 23.04 -24.75 19.21
CA GLU A 159 24.38 -24.91 18.68
C GLU A 159 24.89 -26.30 19.07
N ILE A 160 25.22 -27.13 18.08
CA ILE A 160 25.90 -28.41 18.34
C ILE A 160 27.40 -28.17 18.11
N GLU A 161 28.18 -28.12 19.19
CA GLU A 161 29.62 -28.33 19.09
C GLU A 161 29.88 -29.83 18.92
N GLY A 162 30.37 -30.21 17.75
CA GLY A 162 30.93 -31.55 17.53
C GLY A 162 30.27 -32.33 16.39
N LEU A 163 30.69 -32.03 15.16
CA LEU A 163 30.80 -32.99 14.05
C LEU A 163 31.83 -32.44 13.05
N ASN A 164 33.05 -32.16 13.54
CA ASN A 164 34.15 -31.65 12.72
C ASN A 164 34.83 -32.70 11.84
N ASN A 165 34.43 -33.97 11.90
CA ASN A 165 35.06 -35.01 11.10
C ASN A 165 33.97 -35.72 10.29
N ILE A 166 33.81 -35.35 9.01
CA ILE A 166 33.63 -36.27 7.87
C ILE A 166 33.36 -35.51 6.54
N PHE A 167 32.99 -34.22 6.53
CA PHE A 167 32.94 -33.44 5.27
C PHE A 167 33.44 -32.00 5.45
N LEU A 168 34.37 -31.59 4.56
CA LEU A 168 34.89 -30.23 4.42
C LEU A 168 33.76 -29.25 4.00
N LEU A 169 32.94 -28.81 4.95
CA LEU A 169 32.06 -27.65 4.82
C LEU A 169 32.41 -26.65 5.92
N PRO A 170 32.80 -25.40 5.60
CA PRO A 170 32.81 -24.36 6.62
C PRO A 170 31.34 -23.98 6.83
N ASN A 171 30.78 -24.31 8.00
CA ASN A 171 29.84 -23.46 8.75
C ASN A 171 29.23 -24.24 9.92
N LYS A 172 29.18 -23.56 11.06
CA LYS A 172 28.38 -23.94 12.24
C LYS A 172 26.94 -24.24 11.79
N ILE A 173 26.46 -25.47 11.98
CA ILE A 173 25.06 -25.82 11.72
C ILE A 173 24.25 -25.45 12.96
N VAL A 174 23.65 -24.26 12.94
CA VAL A 174 22.68 -23.83 13.97
C VAL A 174 21.33 -24.45 13.62
N PHE A 175 20.81 -25.33 14.48
CA PHE A 175 19.44 -25.81 14.33
C PHE A 175 18.51 -24.87 15.09
N LYS A 176 17.60 -24.21 14.35
CA LYS A 176 16.53 -23.39 14.93
C LYS A 176 15.26 -24.25 15.04
N SER A 177 14.82 -24.53 16.26
CA SER A 177 13.49 -25.09 16.52
C SER A 177 12.49 -23.94 16.58
N TYR A 178 11.41 -24.05 15.81
CA TYR A 178 10.33 -23.07 15.80
C TYR A 178 9.26 -23.44 16.84
N PRO A 179 8.47 -22.47 17.33
CA PRO A 179 7.31 -22.73 18.15
C PRO A 179 6.34 -23.72 17.49
N ILE A 180 5.69 -24.55 18.30
CA ILE A 180 4.89 -25.69 17.82
C ILE A 180 3.73 -25.28 16.90
N PHE A 181 3.16 -24.08 17.11
CA PHE A 181 1.98 -23.60 16.38
C PHE A 181 2.32 -22.90 15.06
N ASP A 182 3.57 -22.51 14.85
CA ASP A 182 3.92 -21.62 13.73
C ASP A 182 3.63 -22.25 12.37
N ASP A 183 3.94 -23.53 12.22
CA ASP A 183 3.74 -24.25 10.97
C ASP A 183 2.25 -24.39 10.60
N PHE A 184 1.35 -24.37 11.59
CA PHE A 184 -0.09 -24.49 11.36
C PHE A 184 -0.73 -23.20 10.84
N PHE A 185 -0.07 -22.05 11.00
CA PHE A 185 -0.50 -20.77 10.43
C PHE A 185 0.10 -20.50 9.04
N LYS A 186 1.10 -21.26 8.59
CA LYS A 186 1.75 -21.07 7.28
C LYS A 186 0.91 -21.39 6.03
N PRO A 187 -0.10 -22.30 6.03
CA PRO A 187 -0.83 -22.67 4.82
C PRO A 187 -1.44 -21.45 4.10
N PHE A 188 -1.15 -21.31 2.80
CA PHE A 188 -1.59 -20.16 2.02
C PHE A 188 -1.76 -20.44 0.52
N LEU A 189 -2.33 -19.49 -0.21
CA LEU A 189 -2.58 -19.57 -1.65
C LEU A 189 -1.31 -19.80 -2.49
N TYR A 190 -0.17 -19.36 -1.99
CA TYR A 190 1.16 -19.49 -2.61
C TYR A 190 2.23 -19.67 -1.53
N LYS A 191 3.40 -20.21 -1.90
CA LYS A 191 4.54 -20.33 -0.99
C LYS A 191 5.49 -19.15 -1.17
N ASN A 192 6.15 -18.71 -0.10
CA ASN A 192 7.10 -17.60 -0.14
C ASN A 192 8.33 -17.87 -1.03
N GLU A 193 8.66 -19.14 -1.29
CA GLU A 193 9.79 -19.56 -2.12
C GLU A 193 9.43 -19.63 -3.63
N ASP A 194 8.16 -19.40 -3.97
CA ASP A 194 7.68 -19.50 -5.34
C ASP A 194 8.11 -18.27 -6.16
N LEU A 195 9.12 -18.45 -7.01
CA LEU A 195 9.63 -17.42 -7.94
C LEU A 195 8.53 -16.88 -8.87
N TYR A 196 7.62 -17.78 -9.24
CA TYR A 196 6.34 -17.50 -9.87
C TYR A 196 5.31 -18.00 -8.89
N CYS A 197 4.40 -17.17 -8.41
CA CYS A 197 3.26 -17.56 -7.57
C CYS A 197 2.39 -18.57 -8.34
N SER A 198 2.86 -19.80 -8.57
CA SER A 198 2.17 -20.78 -9.41
C SER A 198 0.91 -21.16 -8.66
N PHE A 199 -0.22 -20.57 -9.06
CA PHE A 199 -1.49 -20.91 -8.46
C PHE A 199 -1.60 -22.43 -8.50
N THR A 200 -1.86 -23.04 -7.34
CA THR A 200 -2.22 -24.46 -7.30
C THR A 200 -3.52 -24.73 -8.10
N TYR A 201 -4.22 -23.66 -8.51
CA TYR A 201 -5.49 -23.63 -9.20
C TYR A 201 -5.36 -22.92 -10.56
N LYS A 202 -6.08 -23.39 -11.58
CA LYS A 202 -6.22 -22.65 -12.85
C LYS A 202 -7.06 -21.38 -12.60
N ILE A 203 -6.64 -20.25 -13.19
CA ILE A 203 -7.23 -18.91 -12.99
C ILE A 203 -8.66 -18.78 -13.59
N ASP A 204 -9.14 -19.80 -14.30
CA ASP A 204 -10.41 -19.75 -15.05
C ASP A 204 -11.65 -19.46 -14.17
N ASP A 205 -11.61 -19.72 -12.85
CA ASP A 205 -12.68 -19.40 -11.89
C ASP A 205 -12.18 -18.69 -10.61
N ILE A 206 -11.99 -17.37 -10.71
CA ILE A 206 -11.56 -16.52 -9.59
C ILE A 206 -12.56 -16.57 -8.41
N ARG A 207 -13.87 -16.63 -8.67
CA ARG A 207 -14.91 -16.61 -7.62
C ARG A 207 -14.91 -17.89 -6.81
N GLY A 208 -14.81 -19.05 -7.49
CA GLY A 208 -14.70 -20.35 -6.83
C GLY A 208 -13.47 -20.45 -5.93
N ILE A 209 -12.34 -19.89 -6.37
CA ILE A 209 -11.11 -19.89 -5.56
C ILE A 209 -11.26 -18.96 -4.34
N ILE A 210 -11.85 -17.76 -4.48
CA ILE A 210 -12.12 -16.87 -3.34
C ILE A 210 -13.01 -17.57 -2.31
N TYR A 211 -14.08 -18.25 -2.75
CA TYR A 211 -14.95 -19.00 -1.85
C TYR A 211 -14.22 -20.15 -1.14
N LYS A 212 -13.35 -20.87 -1.87
CA LYS A 212 -12.53 -21.94 -1.29
C LYS A 212 -11.53 -21.39 -0.28
N PHE A 213 -10.91 -20.24 -0.57
CA PHE A 213 -10.03 -19.53 0.35
C PHE A 213 -10.77 -19.11 1.62
N ASP A 214 -11.94 -18.48 1.50
CA ASP A 214 -12.75 -18.12 2.66
C ASP A 214 -13.07 -19.35 3.53
N THR A 215 -13.52 -20.44 2.91
CA THR A 215 -13.95 -21.64 3.64
C THR A 215 -12.80 -22.32 4.37
N VAL A 216 -11.66 -22.52 3.69
CA VAL A 216 -10.50 -23.23 4.24
C VAL A 216 -9.80 -22.38 5.31
N THR A 217 -9.53 -21.11 5.04
CA THR A 217 -8.87 -20.23 6.03
C THR A 217 -9.75 -20.06 7.25
N LYS A 218 -11.07 -19.91 7.09
CA LYS A 218 -11.99 -19.83 8.24
C LYS A 218 -11.94 -21.09 9.09
N ARG A 219 -12.15 -22.26 8.49
CA ARG A 219 -12.16 -23.55 9.21
C ARG A 219 -10.83 -23.86 9.90
N ASN A 220 -9.71 -23.56 9.24
CA ASN A 220 -8.38 -23.74 9.82
C ASN A 220 -8.19 -22.88 11.08
N ASN A 221 -8.56 -21.59 11.01
CA ASN A 221 -8.41 -20.69 12.14
C ASN A 221 -9.43 -20.94 13.25
N GLU A 222 -10.62 -21.45 12.94
CA GLU A 222 -11.59 -21.93 13.94
C GLU A 222 -11.01 -23.12 14.74
N PHE A 223 -10.41 -24.11 14.07
CA PHE A 223 -9.72 -25.19 14.80
C PHE A 223 -8.56 -24.68 15.64
N MET A 224 -7.74 -23.75 15.13
CA MET A 224 -6.65 -23.16 15.92
C MET A 224 -7.19 -22.37 17.13
N PHE A 225 -8.30 -21.64 16.94
CA PHE A 225 -9.03 -20.97 18.02
C PHE A 225 -9.51 -21.97 19.07
N ASP A 226 -10.09 -23.09 18.68
CA ASP A 226 -10.56 -24.13 19.60
C ASP A 226 -9.41 -24.77 20.38
N ILE A 227 -8.31 -25.11 19.69
CA ILE A 227 -7.10 -25.68 20.31
C ILE A 227 -6.54 -24.73 21.37
N ILE A 228 -6.27 -23.48 21.00
CA ILE A 228 -5.61 -22.53 21.90
C ILE A 228 -6.57 -22.10 23.02
N SER A 229 -7.85 -21.92 22.72
CA SER A 229 -8.87 -21.61 23.73
C SER A 229 -9.04 -22.76 24.73
N TYR A 230 -8.97 -24.01 24.28
CA TYR A 230 -8.96 -25.17 25.16
C TYR A 230 -7.74 -25.12 26.09
N LEU A 231 -6.53 -24.97 25.54
CA LEU A 231 -5.28 -24.93 26.29
C LEU A 231 -5.24 -23.82 27.36
N ILE A 232 -5.61 -22.60 27.00
CA ILE A 232 -5.61 -21.42 27.90
C ILE A 232 -6.60 -21.56 29.07
N LYS A 233 -7.66 -22.35 28.89
CA LYS A 233 -8.66 -22.63 29.93
C LYS A 233 -8.19 -23.66 30.95
N GLN A 234 -7.28 -24.57 30.58
CA GLN A 234 -6.84 -25.66 31.46
C GLN A 234 -5.93 -25.18 32.60
N ASP A 235 -4.94 -24.31 32.32
CA ASP A 235 -3.92 -23.93 33.30
C ASP A 235 -3.50 -22.45 33.15
N LYS A 236 -3.20 -21.77 34.27
CA LYS A 236 -2.68 -20.39 34.29
C LYS A 236 -1.28 -20.31 33.65
N ILE A 237 -0.43 -21.32 33.83
CA ILE A 237 0.92 -21.35 33.26
C ILE A 237 0.85 -21.35 31.73
N ILE A 238 -0.03 -22.17 31.17
CA ILE A 238 -0.26 -22.25 29.71
C ILE A 238 -0.74 -20.90 29.17
N ARG A 239 -1.66 -20.23 29.89
CA ARG A 239 -2.12 -18.88 29.55
C ARG A 239 -0.97 -17.86 29.52
N ASN A 240 -0.10 -17.89 30.52
CA ASN A 240 1.06 -17.01 30.58
C ASN A 240 2.05 -17.31 29.44
N ASN A 241 2.29 -18.59 29.13
CA ASN A 241 3.12 -19.00 27.99
C ASN A 241 2.55 -18.50 26.65
N PHE A 242 1.23 -18.53 26.47
CA PHE A 242 0.60 -17.96 25.28
C PHE A 242 0.77 -16.44 25.19
N ILE A 243 0.66 -15.70 26.30
CA ILE A 243 0.93 -14.26 26.33
C ILE A 243 2.39 -13.97 25.91
N LEU A 244 3.34 -14.77 26.41
CA LEU A 244 4.74 -14.67 26.02
C LEU A 244 4.94 -14.99 24.53
N TYR A 245 4.22 -15.97 23.99
CA TYR A 245 4.22 -16.28 22.56
C TYR A 245 3.74 -15.11 21.70
N LEU A 246 2.64 -14.45 22.09
CA LEU A 246 2.15 -13.25 21.39
C LEU A 246 3.21 -12.14 21.36
N ARG A 247 3.90 -11.93 22.49
CA ARG A 247 4.96 -10.94 22.62
C ARG A 247 6.18 -11.29 21.76
N GLU A 248 6.62 -12.54 21.77
CA GLU A 248 7.73 -12.99 20.92
C GLU A 248 7.43 -12.79 19.44
N LYS A 249 6.22 -13.14 18.99
CA LYS A 249 5.81 -12.93 17.60
C LYS A 249 5.76 -11.48 17.19
N TYR A 250 5.48 -10.57 18.12
CA TYR A 250 5.62 -9.14 17.88
C TYR A 250 7.09 -8.75 17.63
N VAL A 251 7.99 -9.12 18.55
CA VAL A 251 9.41 -8.73 18.53
C VAL A 251 10.15 -9.31 17.33
N GLU A 252 9.96 -10.60 17.03
CA GLU A 252 10.66 -11.28 15.92
C GLU A 252 10.33 -10.67 14.54
N ASN A 253 9.19 -9.99 14.40
CA ASN A 253 8.68 -9.52 13.11
C ASN A 253 8.69 -8.00 12.94
N LYS A 254 9.34 -7.25 13.84
CA LYS A 254 9.48 -5.78 13.77
C LYS A 254 10.04 -5.33 12.43
N ASP A 255 11.01 -6.07 11.89
CA ASP A 255 11.64 -5.75 10.61
C ASP A 255 10.68 -5.78 9.41
N LYS A 256 9.52 -6.45 9.53
CA LYS A 256 8.48 -6.46 8.48
C LYS A 256 7.89 -5.06 8.22
N LEU A 257 8.05 -4.10 9.15
CA LEU A 257 7.64 -2.70 8.95
C LEU A 257 8.62 -1.90 8.07
N LYS A 258 9.85 -2.38 7.90
CA LYS A 258 10.84 -1.71 7.06
C LYS A 258 10.44 -1.83 5.59
N THR A 259 10.89 -0.89 4.78
CA THR A 259 10.71 -0.95 3.31
C THR A 259 11.51 -2.11 2.70
N VAL A 260 12.70 -2.38 3.23
CA VAL A 260 13.56 -3.49 2.82
C VAL A 260 13.86 -4.36 4.04
N TYR A 261 13.57 -5.65 3.94
CA TYR A 261 13.82 -6.63 4.98
C TYR A 261 14.07 -8.02 4.40
N ASP A 262 14.69 -8.88 5.20
CA ASP A 262 14.99 -10.25 4.85
C ASP A 262 13.74 -11.14 5.03
N LYS A 263 13.13 -11.56 3.92
CA LYS A 263 11.93 -12.42 3.92
C LYS A 263 12.17 -13.78 4.57
N SER A 264 13.41 -14.25 4.69
CA SER A 264 13.72 -15.56 5.28
C SER A 264 13.69 -15.55 6.80
N LYS A 265 13.86 -14.38 7.42
CA LYS A 265 13.92 -14.22 8.88
C LYS A 265 12.58 -13.93 9.53
N ILE A 266 11.61 -13.45 8.75
CA ILE A 266 10.31 -13.02 9.23
C ILE A 266 9.18 -13.97 8.83
N ILE A 267 8.01 -13.80 9.44
CA ILE A 267 6.80 -14.57 9.12
C ILE A 267 6.37 -14.42 7.65
N SER A 268 5.87 -15.53 7.11
CA SER A 268 5.25 -15.54 5.78
C SER A 268 3.96 -14.75 5.72
N ASP A 269 3.52 -14.43 4.51
CA ASP A 269 2.23 -13.76 4.30
C ASP A 269 1.07 -14.66 4.73
N GLY A 270 1.20 -15.97 4.51
CA GLY A 270 0.26 -16.98 5.01
C GLY A 270 0.12 -16.95 6.53
N PHE A 271 1.25 -16.98 7.24
CA PHE A 271 1.25 -16.84 8.69
C PHE A 271 0.59 -15.53 9.10
N ALA A 272 0.98 -14.39 8.50
CA ALA A 272 0.48 -13.09 8.89
C ALA A 272 -1.03 -12.96 8.71
N VAL A 273 -1.59 -13.41 7.58
CA VAL A 273 -3.04 -13.36 7.31
C VAL A 273 -3.81 -14.30 8.22
N ASN A 274 -3.40 -15.56 8.33
CA ASN A 274 -4.09 -16.54 9.18
C ASN A 274 -4.03 -16.12 10.65
N PHE A 275 -2.86 -15.72 11.15
CA PHE A 275 -2.69 -15.29 12.53
C PHE A 275 -3.48 -14.01 12.85
N ASN A 276 -3.53 -13.06 11.92
CA ASN A 276 -4.35 -11.85 12.08
C ASN A 276 -5.85 -12.18 12.16
N TYR A 277 -6.34 -13.14 11.38
CA TYR A 277 -7.72 -13.63 11.47
C TYR A 277 -7.99 -14.43 12.75
N PHE A 278 -7.04 -15.27 13.18
CA PHE A 278 -7.11 -15.95 14.47
C PHE A 278 -7.19 -14.96 15.66
N LEU A 279 -6.40 -13.88 15.63
CA LEU A 279 -6.50 -12.81 16.63
C LEU A 279 -7.85 -12.09 16.58
N LEU A 280 -8.47 -11.96 15.39
CA LEU A 280 -9.84 -11.45 15.25
C LEU A 280 -10.84 -12.36 15.99
N LEU A 281 -10.75 -13.68 15.83
CA LEU A 281 -11.59 -14.66 16.54
C LEU A 281 -11.41 -14.58 18.07
N LEU A 282 -10.19 -14.35 18.55
CA LEU A 282 -9.96 -14.10 19.99
C LEU A 282 -10.56 -12.77 20.46
N CYS A 283 -10.47 -11.72 19.64
CA CYS A 283 -11.06 -10.40 19.93
C CYS A 283 -12.59 -10.42 19.91
N ASP A 284 -13.23 -11.40 19.26
CA ASP A 284 -14.68 -11.51 19.18
C ASP A 284 -15.34 -11.55 20.58
N GLY A 285 -14.69 -12.20 21.55
CA GLY A 285 -15.12 -12.20 22.95
C GLY A 285 -15.00 -10.84 23.64
N ILE A 286 -14.01 -10.04 23.26
CA ILE A 286 -13.76 -8.67 23.75
C ILE A 286 -14.82 -7.72 23.19
N ILE A 287 -15.08 -7.82 21.88
CA ILE A 287 -16.07 -7.00 21.16
C ILE A 287 -17.47 -7.27 21.70
N ARG A 288 -17.88 -8.55 21.83
CA ARG A 288 -19.22 -8.92 22.34
C ARG A 288 -19.46 -8.43 23.77
N LYS A 289 -18.42 -8.40 24.60
CA LYS A 289 -18.49 -7.91 25.99
C LYS A 289 -18.22 -6.40 26.12
N ASN A 290 -17.87 -5.72 25.01
CA ASN A 290 -17.54 -4.29 24.95
C ASN A 290 -16.53 -3.85 26.03
N ILE A 291 -15.43 -4.61 26.19
CA ILE A 291 -14.43 -4.38 27.24
C ILE A 291 -13.49 -3.22 26.85
N ARG A 292 -13.64 -2.06 27.49
CA ARG A 292 -12.87 -0.85 27.14
C ARG A 292 -11.64 -0.57 28.02
N SER A 293 -11.50 -1.30 29.12
CA SER A 293 -10.36 -1.15 30.03
C SER A 293 -9.22 -2.06 29.59
N PHE A 294 -8.16 -1.47 29.02
CA PHE A 294 -6.93 -2.18 28.68
C PHE A 294 -5.74 -1.53 29.38
N ASP A 295 -4.80 -2.37 29.82
CA ASP A 295 -3.51 -1.89 30.31
C ASP A 295 -2.63 -1.47 29.11
N LEU A 296 -2.51 -0.15 28.90
CA LEU A 296 -1.75 0.41 27.79
C LEU A 296 -0.23 0.40 28.05
N ASP A 297 0.23 0.00 29.24
CA ASP A 297 1.67 -0.11 29.58
C ASP A 297 2.40 -1.11 28.66
N PHE A 298 1.68 -2.03 28.03
CA PHE A 298 2.22 -2.92 27.00
C PHE A 298 2.81 -2.14 25.82
N PHE A 299 2.18 -1.03 25.42
CA PHE A 299 2.72 -0.15 24.38
C PHE A 299 3.87 0.74 24.88
N ILE A 300 3.78 1.26 26.11
CA ILE A 300 4.75 2.22 26.68
C ILE A 300 6.10 1.55 26.98
N ASN A 301 6.07 0.34 27.54
CA ASN A 301 7.28 -0.47 27.76
C ASN A 301 7.89 -0.99 26.45
N GLU A 302 7.29 -0.70 25.29
CA GLU A 302 7.83 -1.07 23.99
C GLU A 302 8.23 0.17 23.17
N GLU A 303 7.51 1.30 23.23
CA GLU A 303 7.96 2.60 22.67
C GLU A 303 9.26 3.10 23.31
N TYR A 304 9.47 2.87 24.62
CA TYR A 304 10.73 3.20 25.29
C TYR A 304 11.93 2.41 24.73
N PHE A 305 11.71 1.19 24.22
CA PHE A 305 12.76 0.38 23.58
C PHE A 305 12.90 0.65 22.08
N LEU A 306 11.85 1.16 21.42
CA LEU A 306 11.92 1.63 20.03
C LEU A 306 12.79 2.89 19.88
N ALA A 307 12.90 3.72 20.92
CA ALA A 307 13.73 4.91 20.94
C ALA A 307 15.20 4.68 21.36
N GLN A 308 15.54 3.51 21.93
CA GLN A 308 16.89 3.24 22.46
C GLN A 308 17.85 2.52 21.49
N GLU A 309 17.45 2.15 20.26
CA GLU A 309 18.45 1.71 19.26
C GLU A 309 19.38 2.86 18.81
N ASP A 310 19.04 4.13 19.11
CA ASP A 310 19.91 5.29 18.94
C ASP A 310 20.68 5.70 20.20
N PHE A 311 20.48 5.04 21.35
CA PHE A 311 21.25 5.31 22.56
C PHE A 311 21.73 4.01 23.21
N LYS A 312 23.02 3.70 22.96
CA LYS A 312 23.76 2.75 23.78
C LYS A 312 23.73 3.18 25.25
N ASN A 313 23.35 2.22 26.08
CA ASN A 313 23.70 1.97 27.48
C ASN A 313 22.65 2.24 28.57
N ASP A 314 22.53 1.18 29.38
CA ASP A 314 22.22 1.15 30.81
C ASP A 314 20.82 1.55 31.28
N SER A 315 19.90 0.58 31.18
CA SER A 315 18.85 0.46 32.20
C SER A 315 18.63 -1.00 32.59
N LYS A 316 18.67 -1.24 33.92
CA LYS A 316 18.47 -2.53 34.60
C LYS A 316 17.20 -3.26 34.14
N PRO A 317 17.17 -4.60 34.14
CA PRO A 317 15.95 -5.35 33.83
C PRO A 317 14.87 -5.04 34.87
N GLN A 318 13.83 -4.32 34.46
CA GLN A 318 12.63 -4.12 35.27
C GLN A 318 11.84 -5.44 35.37
N GLU A 319 11.27 -5.70 36.55
CA GLU A 319 10.46 -6.88 36.85
C GLU A 319 9.33 -7.07 35.81
N GLU A 320 9.22 -8.28 35.25
CA GLU A 320 8.18 -8.62 34.26
C GLU A 320 6.78 -8.50 34.88
N LYS A 321 6.06 -7.40 34.59
CA LYS A 321 4.63 -7.28 34.92
C LYS A 321 3.83 -8.38 34.18
N GLU A 322 3.01 -9.16 34.91
CA GLU A 322 2.05 -10.10 34.30
C GLU A 322 0.96 -9.31 33.56
N PHE A 323 0.96 -9.34 32.22
CA PHE A 323 -0.09 -8.71 31.41
C PHE A 323 -1.39 -9.51 31.43
N ASN A 324 -2.52 -8.81 31.37
CA ASN A 324 -3.83 -9.44 31.17
C ASN A 324 -3.94 -9.99 29.74
N LEU A 325 -4.38 -11.24 29.60
CA LEU A 325 -4.63 -11.91 28.31
C LEU A 325 -5.47 -11.04 27.35
N GLN A 326 -6.52 -10.39 27.84
CA GLN A 326 -7.42 -9.57 27.01
C GLN A 326 -6.69 -8.38 26.39
N THR A 327 -5.84 -7.73 27.20
CA THR A 327 -4.97 -6.65 26.76
C THR A 327 -3.97 -7.16 25.73
N SER A 328 -3.23 -8.23 26.03
CA SER A 328 -2.24 -8.78 25.09
C SER A 328 -2.87 -9.15 23.74
N VAL A 329 -4.03 -9.81 23.74
CA VAL A 329 -4.76 -10.16 22.50
C VAL A 329 -5.18 -8.93 21.71
N PHE A 330 -5.80 -7.94 22.37
CA PHE A 330 -6.26 -6.71 21.72
C PHE A 330 -5.09 -5.94 21.09
N LEU A 331 -3.98 -5.79 21.82
CA LEU A 331 -2.81 -5.05 21.36
C LEU A 331 -2.05 -5.79 20.26
N SER A 332 -1.89 -7.11 20.40
CA SER A 332 -1.36 -7.94 19.32
C SER A 332 -2.20 -7.83 18.06
N LYS A 333 -3.53 -7.78 18.16
CA LYS A 333 -4.41 -7.59 16.99
C LYS A 333 -4.14 -6.26 16.27
N ILE A 334 -4.01 -5.16 17.01
CA ILE A 334 -3.71 -3.83 16.42
C ILE A 334 -2.38 -3.87 15.65
N ILE A 335 -1.35 -4.50 16.22
CA ILE A 335 -0.03 -4.56 15.57
C ILE A 335 -0.05 -5.51 14.37
N PHE A 336 -0.71 -6.66 14.47
CA PHE A 336 -0.76 -7.62 13.38
C PHE A 336 -1.56 -7.13 12.16
N LEU A 337 -2.40 -6.09 12.29
CA LEU A 337 -2.92 -5.37 11.12
C LEU A 337 -1.80 -4.80 10.25
N ASN A 338 -0.71 -4.31 10.87
CA ASN A 338 0.45 -3.84 10.12
C ASN A 338 1.23 -4.98 9.47
N TYR A 339 1.50 -6.06 10.19
CA TYR A 339 2.28 -7.18 9.67
C TYR A 339 1.54 -8.02 8.61
N SER A 340 0.20 -7.90 8.57
CA SER A 340 -0.68 -8.58 7.61
C SER A 340 -1.17 -7.63 6.52
N TYR A 341 -2.41 -7.15 6.59
CA TYR A 341 -3.08 -6.46 5.51
C TYR A 341 -2.42 -5.14 5.10
N ASN A 342 -1.94 -4.33 6.05
CA ASN A 342 -1.30 -3.07 5.67
C ASN A 342 0.01 -3.33 4.92
N LYS A 343 0.82 -4.30 5.37
CA LYS A 343 2.04 -4.67 4.64
C LYS A 343 1.75 -5.31 3.29
N LEU A 344 0.73 -6.16 3.19
CA LEU A 344 0.29 -6.71 1.91
C LEU A 344 -0.13 -5.62 0.93
N MET A 345 -0.74 -4.54 1.42
CA MET A 345 -1.17 -3.43 0.58
C MET A 345 -0.02 -2.51 0.16
N GLU A 346 0.96 -2.28 1.04
CA GLU A 346 2.22 -1.64 0.67
C GLU A 346 2.91 -2.44 -0.45
N ASN A 347 3.01 -3.75 -0.29
CA ASN A 347 3.56 -4.65 -1.31
C ASN A 347 2.71 -4.66 -2.59
N TYR A 348 1.39 -4.55 -2.48
CA TYR A 348 0.49 -4.46 -3.64
C TYR A 348 0.80 -3.22 -4.48
N ARG A 349 0.94 -2.05 -3.86
CA ARG A 349 1.32 -0.80 -4.54
C ARG A 349 2.70 -0.90 -5.16
N GLU A 350 3.65 -1.50 -4.43
CA GLU A 350 5.01 -1.72 -4.94
C GLU A 350 5.01 -2.65 -6.17
N LEU A 351 4.15 -3.68 -6.18
CA LEU A 351 4.00 -4.57 -7.33
C LEU A 351 3.33 -3.87 -8.51
N GLU A 352 2.33 -3.01 -8.30
CA GLU A 352 1.75 -2.19 -9.37
C GLU A 352 2.82 -1.31 -10.03
N MET A 353 3.64 -0.64 -9.21
CA MET A 353 4.78 0.13 -9.72
C MET A 353 5.79 -0.77 -10.44
N LYS A 354 6.16 -1.93 -9.88
CA LYS A 354 7.10 -2.86 -10.53
C LYS A 354 6.58 -3.36 -11.87
N ILE A 355 5.28 -3.64 -12.01
CA ILE A 355 4.65 -4.01 -13.29
C ILE A 355 4.77 -2.86 -14.30
N GLU A 356 4.63 -1.62 -13.82
CA GLU A 356 4.76 -0.42 -14.65
C GLU A 356 6.22 -0.14 -15.09
N TYR A 357 7.20 -0.43 -14.22
CA TYR A 357 8.62 -0.11 -14.45
C TYR A 357 9.50 -1.29 -14.91
N SER A 358 9.03 -2.55 -14.85
CA SER A 358 9.86 -3.72 -15.17
C SER A 358 9.98 -3.97 -16.68
N GLU A 359 11.22 -4.19 -17.13
CA GLU A 359 11.55 -4.52 -18.53
C GLU A 359 11.45 -6.03 -18.83
N SER A 360 11.41 -6.89 -17.80
CA SER A 360 11.40 -8.34 -17.97
C SER A 360 9.98 -8.92 -17.97
N GLU A 361 9.61 -9.59 -19.07
CA GLU A 361 8.29 -10.22 -19.23
C GLU A 361 8.03 -11.30 -18.15
N ASN A 362 9.06 -12.06 -17.78
CA ASN A 362 8.98 -13.06 -16.70
C ASN A 362 8.73 -12.42 -15.33
N ALA A 363 9.40 -11.31 -15.02
CA ALA A 363 9.22 -10.59 -13.77
C ALA A 363 7.81 -9.95 -13.70
N LYS A 364 7.33 -9.44 -14.83
CA LYS A 364 5.98 -8.89 -14.96
C LYS A 364 4.91 -9.96 -14.73
N MET A 365 5.03 -11.12 -15.38
CA MET A 365 4.09 -12.23 -15.20
C MET A 365 4.09 -12.73 -13.74
N ALA A 366 5.25 -12.82 -13.10
CA ALA A 366 5.34 -13.16 -11.68
C ALA A 366 4.62 -12.11 -10.81
N ALA A 367 4.87 -10.81 -11.03
CA ALA A 367 4.25 -9.72 -10.28
C ALA A 367 2.72 -9.68 -10.48
N GLU A 368 2.22 -9.88 -11.69
CA GLU A 368 0.78 -9.97 -12.00
C GLU A 368 0.13 -11.12 -11.22
N THR A 369 0.82 -12.24 -11.08
CA THR A 369 0.31 -13.40 -10.37
C THR A 369 0.16 -13.13 -8.87
N TYR A 370 1.16 -12.48 -8.25
CA TYR A 370 1.06 -11.99 -6.87
C TYR A 370 -0.05 -10.94 -6.70
N LEU A 371 -0.19 -10.03 -7.67
CA LEU A 371 -1.23 -9.00 -7.69
C LEU A 371 -2.63 -9.63 -7.67
N ILE A 372 -2.86 -10.67 -8.47
CA ILE A 372 -4.12 -11.41 -8.49
C ILE A 372 -4.37 -12.05 -7.12
N ALA A 373 -3.39 -12.70 -6.52
CA ALA A 373 -3.54 -13.30 -5.19
C ALA A 373 -3.91 -12.25 -4.12
N TYR A 374 -3.26 -11.08 -4.12
CA TYR A 374 -3.62 -9.98 -3.22
C TYR A 374 -5.02 -9.46 -3.44
N ARG A 375 -5.45 -9.25 -4.69
CA ARG A 375 -6.83 -8.84 -5.01
C ARG A 375 -7.86 -9.84 -4.51
N MET A 376 -7.55 -11.14 -4.61
CA MET A 376 -8.42 -12.20 -4.09
C MET A 376 -8.55 -12.12 -2.56
N ILE A 377 -7.44 -11.89 -1.85
CA ILE A 377 -7.43 -11.71 -0.39
C ILE A 377 -8.26 -10.48 0.01
N PHE A 378 -8.07 -9.34 -0.66
CA PHE A 378 -8.83 -8.12 -0.34
C PHE A 378 -10.31 -8.18 -0.75
N SER A 379 -10.66 -9.09 -1.67
CA SER A 379 -12.07 -9.35 -2.05
C SER A 379 -12.76 -10.38 -1.16
N SER A 380 -11.99 -11.10 -0.32
CA SER A 380 -12.45 -12.19 0.53
C SER A 380 -13.41 -11.73 1.64
N ASN A 381 -14.25 -12.64 2.14
CA ASN A 381 -15.11 -12.34 3.29
C ASN A 381 -14.29 -12.21 4.58
N ILE A 382 -13.15 -12.90 4.69
CA ILE A 382 -12.22 -12.79 5.81
C ILE A 382 -11.77 -11.33 5.99
N PHE A 383 -11.39 -10.66 4.89
CA PHE A 383 -11.00 -9.24 4.95
C PHE A 383 -12.18 -8.33 5.33
N LYS A 384 -13.40 -8.63 4.86
CA LYS A 384 -14.61 -7.86 5.24
C LYS A 384 -14.94 -7.99 6.73
N GLU A 385 -14.69 -9.13 7.34
CA GLU A 385 -14.94 -9.37 8.77
C GLU A 385 -14.07 -8.47 9.67
N GLU A 386 -12.91 -8.00 9.20
CA GLU A 386 -12.05 -7.02 9.91
C GLU A 386 -12.79 -5.72 10.23
N GLY A 387 -13.79 -5.34 9.41
CA GLY A 387 -14.60 -4.16 9.64
C GLY A 387 -15.29 -4.16 11.01
N ARG A 388 -15.58 -5.32 11.60
CA ARG A 388 -16.16 -5.42 12.95
C ARG A 388 -15.17 -4.95 14.01
N PHE A 389 -13.93 -5.42 13.93
CA PHE A 389 -12.86 -5.00 14.85
C PHE A 389 -12.53 -3.52 14.68
N LEU A 390 -12.46 -3.03 13.44
CA LEU A 390 -12.12 -1.63 13.20
C LEU A 390 -13.20 -0.65 13.65
N LYS A 391 -14.49 -1.02 13.56
CA LYS A 391 -15.57 -0.22 14.16
C LYS A 391 -15.42 -0.12 15.67
N TYR A 392 -15.13 -1.26 16.31
CA TYR A 392 -14.86 -1.31 17.74
C TYR A 392 -13.62 -0.47 18.11
N PHE A 393 -12.54 -0.60 17.35
CA PHE A 393 -11.28 0.11 17.59
C PHE A 393 -11.44 1.62 17.37
N SER A 394 -12.22 2.04 16.37
CA SER A 394 -12.57 3.46 16.16
C SER A 394 -13.23 4.07 17.40
N GLN A 395 -14.22 3.39 17.98
CA GLN A 395 -14.87 3.84 19.20
C GLN A 395 -13.89 3.91 20.37
N TYR A 396 -13.03 2.91 20.51
CA TYR A 396 -12.00 2.89 21.55
C TYR A 396 -11.02 4.07 21.41
N LEU A 397 -10.58 4.40 20.19
CA LEU A 397 -9.70 5.54 19.92
C LEU A 397 -10.39 6.87 20.20
N LEU A 398 -11.68 7.00 19.92
CA LEU A 398 -12.47 8.20 20.24
C LEU A 398 -12.55 8.42 21.75
N ASP A 399 -12.93 7.37 22.48
CA ASP A 399 -13.05 7.39 23.94
C ASP A 399 -11.71 7.74 24.62
N ASN A 400 -10.59 7.32 24.02
CA ASN A 400 -9.23 7.55 24.54
C ASN A 400 -8.46 8.63 23.78
N SER A 401 -9.13 9.48 23.01
CA SER A 401 -8.47 10.44 22.11
C SER A 401 -7.70 11.57 22.82
N CYS A 402 -7.84 11.70 24.14
CA CYS A 402 -7.06 12.62 24.98
C CYS A 402 -5.95 11.89 25.76
N ASN A 403 -5.85 10.57 25.64
CA ASN A 403 -4.86 9.76 26.35
C ASN A 403 -3.54 9.77 25.56
N THR A 404 -2.50 10.37 26.14
CA THR A 404 -1.15 10.43 25.56
C THR A 404 -0.45 9.08 25.51
N ASN A 405 -0.99 8.07 26.18
CA ASN A 405 -0.38 6.74 26.29
C ASN A 405 -0.64 5.83 25.08
N ILE A 406 -1.46 6.26 24.12
CA ILE A 406 -1.69 5.49 22.89
C ILE A 406 -0.63 5.89 21.85
N PRO A 407 0.22 4.96 21.38
CA PRO A 407 1.20 5.20 20.34
C PRO A 407 0.63 5.83 19.07
N ASP A 408 1.42 6.68 18.43
CA ASP A 408 1.14 7.16 17.08
C ASP A 408 1.02 6.00 16.08
N LEU A 409 1.73 4.90 16.34
CA LEU A 409 1.66 3.66 15.57
C LEU A 409 0.24 3.09 15.55
N ALA A 410 -0.49 3.10 16.67
CA ALA A 410 -1.83 2.53 16.77
C ALA A 410 -2.83 3.30 15.89
N TYR A 411 -2.71 4.64 15.85
CA TYR A 411 -3.49 5.48 14.94
C TYR A 411 -3.13 5.21 13.47
N ASN A 412 -1.84 5.06 13.15
CA ASN A 412 -1.39 4.73 11.80
C ASN A 412 -1.92 3.37 11.34
N CYS A 413 -1.88 2.34 12.21
CA CYS A 413 -2.45 1.03 11.93
C CYS A 413 -3.92 1.13 11.52
N TYR A 414 -4.70 1.89 12.32
CA TYR A 414 -6.13 2.09 12.09
C TYR A 414 -6.40 2.79 10.77
N PHE A 415 -5.76 3.94 10.53
CA PHE A 415 -6.03 4.74 9.34
C PHE A 415 -5.61 4.03 8.06
N ASN A 416 -4.47 3.34 8.05
CA ASN A 416 -4.05 2.53 6.91
C ASN A 416 -5.06 1.41 6.63
N ALA A 417 -5.49 0.67 7.66
CA ALA A 417 -6.46 -0.43 7.48
C ALA A 417 -7.80 0.07 6.93
N VAL A 418 -8.26 1.24 7.40
CA VAL A 418 -9.49 1.89 6.96
C VAL A 418 -9.39 2.46 5.53
N GLU A 419 -8.24 3.05 5.17
CA GLU A 419 -7.97 3.47 3.78
C GLU A 419 -8.16 2.29 2.83
N TYR A 420 -7.60 1.14 3.19
CA TYR A 420 -7.61 -0.05 2.34
C TYR A 420 -8.97 -0.72 2.28
N LEU A 421 -9.71 -0.78 3.39
CA LEU A 421 -11.10 -1.22 3.37
C LEU A 421 -11.98 -0.31 2.51
N GLY A 422 -11.81 1.02 2.62
CA GLY A 422 -12.50 1.97 1.76
C GLY A 422 -12.15 1.75 0.28
N HIS A 423 -10.87 1.58 -0.05
CA HIS A 423 -10.41 1.35 -1.42
C HIS A 423 -11.01 0.09 -2.06
N PHE A 424 -11.04 -1.05 -1.34
CA PHE A 424 -11.51 -2.33 -1.89
C PHE A 424 -13.02 -2.57 -1.74
N LEU A 425 -13.65 -2.06 -0.67
CA LEU A 425 -15.08 -2.23 -0.42
C LEU A 425 -15.92 -1.04 -0.90
N GLY A 426 -15.28 0.06 -1.30
CA GLY A 426 -15.91 1.27 -1.81
C GLY A 426 -16.44 2.23 -0.74
N SER A 427 -16.65 1.76 0.49
CA SER A 427 -16.93 2.62 1.65
C SER A 427 -16.77 1.86 2.96
N PHE A 428 -16.28 2.55 3.98
CA PHE A 428 -16.27 2.10 5.37
C PHE A 428 -16.69 3.26 6.27
N ASP A 429 -17.45 2.95 7.33
CA ASP A 429 -17.97 3.95 8.25
C ASP A 429 -16.87 4.40 9.22
N VAL A 430 -16.36 5.61 9.03
CA VAL A 430 -15.26 6.22 9.80
C VAL A 430 -15.77 7.45 10.52
N SER A 431 -15.38 7.62 11.78
CA SER A 431 -15.72 8.82 12.53
C SER A 431 -15.01 10.05 11.99
N LYS A 432 -15.79 11.07 11.58
CA LYS A 432 -15.29 12.38 11.15
C LYS A 432 -14.53 13.11 12.26
N ASP A 433 -14.94 12.95 13.51
CA ASP A 433 -14.30 13.60 14.66
C ASP A 433 -12.86 13.09 14.86
N LEU A 434 -12.65 11.79 14.65
CA LEU A 434 -11.33 11.19 14.73
C LEU A 434 -10.42 11.70 13.61
N ILE A 435 -10.94 11.78 12.37
CA ILE A 435 -10.19 12.31 11.23
C ILE A 435 -9.82 13.77 11.48
N ASN A 436 -10.78 14.62 11.86
CA ASN A 436 -10.58 16.04 12.09
C ASN A 436 -9.51 16.35 13.15
N LYS A 437 -9.32 15.47 14.15
CA LYS A 437 -8.23 15.60 15.14
C LYS A 437 -6.84 15.42 14.55
N PHE A 438 -6.68 14.57 13.53
CA PHE A 438 -5.37 14.16 13.02
C PHE A 438 -5.07 14.65 11.60
N ILE A 439 -6.07 15.14 10.85
CA ILE A 439 -5.95 15.48 9.43
C ILE A 439 -4.83 16.48 9.12
N PHE A 440 -4.60 17.46 10.01
CA PHE A 440 -3.52 18.44 9.86
C PHE A 440 -2.14 17.95 10.33
N LYS A 441 -2.08 16.84 11.09
CA LYS A 441 -0.83 16.18 11.50
C LYS A 441 -0.40 15.12 10.47
N LYS A 442 -1.36 14.41 9.88
CA LYS A 442 -1.15 13.30 8.95
C LYS A 442 -1.95 13.55 7.67
N LEU A 443 -1.30 14.17 6.68
CA LEU A 443 -1.94 14.58 5.42
C LEU A 443 -2.38 13.38 4.56
N ASP A 444 -1.79 12.20 4.74
CA ASP A 444 -2.18 10.98 4.03
C ASP A 444 -3.64 10.56 4.31
N LEU A 445 -4.24 11.08 5.39
CA LEU A 445 -5.66 10.89 5.70
C LEU A 445 -6.60 11.45 4.61
N VAL A 446 -6.11 12.27 3.68
CA VAL A 446 -6.84 12.63 2.47
C VAL A 446 -7.30 11.38 1.69
N LYS A 447 -6.46 10.33 1.62
CA LYS A 447 -6.81 9.06 0.94
C LYS A 447 -7.95 8.36 1.67
N VAL A 448 -7.90 8.34 3.01
CA VAL A 448 -9.00 7.82 3.85
C VAL A 448 -10.29 8.58 3.57
N ILE A 449 -10.24 9.92 3.47
CA ILE A 449 -11.42 10.73 3.18
C ILE A 449 -11.98 10.40 1.79
N TYR A 450 -11.11 10.34 0.78
CA TYR A 450 -11.48 10.07 -0.61
C TYR A 450 -12.22 8.75 -0.79
N TYR A 451 -11.75 7.68 -0.16
CA TYR A 451 -12.35 6.35 -0.33
C TYR A 451 -13.57 6.09 0.54
N ASN A 452 -13.81 6.87 1.59
CA ASN A 452 -14.88 6.59 2.56
C ASN A 452 -16.03 7.60 2.54
N PHE A 453 -15.82 8.82 2.02
CA PHE A 453 -16.83 9.88 2.03
C PHE A 453 -17.11 10.39 0.62
N SER A 454 -18.39 10.56 0.30
CA SER A 454 -18.82 11.23 -0.93
C SER A 454 -18.60 12.74 -0.89
N SER A 455 -18.69 13.35 0.30
CA SER A 455 -18.48 14.78 0.54
C SER A 455 -17.83 15.01 1.92
N TYR A 456 -17.05 16.09 2.03
CA TYR A 456 -16.38 16.49 3.26
C TYR A 456 -16.49 18.00 3.49
N ASP A 457 -16.05 18.49 4.64
CA ASP A 457 -16.03 19.94 4.91
C ASP A 457 -15.09 20.66 3.93
N ILE A 458 -15.67 21.52 3.07
CA ILE A 458 -14.96 22.26 2.04
C ILE A 458 -13.85 23.14 2.62
N ASN A 459 -14.04 23.69 3.82
CA ASN A 459 -13.05 24.57 4.45
C ASN A 459 -11.78 23.79 4.80
N ILE A 460 -11.95 22.56 5.32
CA ILE A 460 -10.84 21.65 5.63
C ILE A 460 -10.12 21.23 4.34
N LEU A 461 -10.88 20.87 3.29
CA LEU A 461 -10.30 20.45 2.02
C LEU A 461 -9.42 21.55 1.38
N ILE A 462 -9.90 22.80 1.38
CA ILE A 462 -9.15 23.95 0.85
C ILE A 462 -7.90 24.22 1.70
N GLN A 463 -8.01 24.20 3.03
CA GLN A 463 -6.86 24.38 3.91
C GLN A 463 -5.79 23.31 3.68
N LEU A 464 -6.18 22.05 3.53
CA LEU A 464 -5.25 20.96 3.22
C LEU A 464 -4.57 21.15 1.86
N TYR A 465 -5.32 21.59 0.85
CA TYR A 465 -4.78 21.87 -0.48
C TYR A 465 -3.63 22.89 -0.45
N VAL A 466 -3.80 23.94 0.36
CA VAL A 466 -2.82 25.02 0.56
C VAL A 466 -1.61 24.52 1.38
N ILE A 467 -1.83 23.75 2.45
CA ILE A 467 -0.76 23.24 3.32
C ILE A 467 0.20 22.31 2.55
N LEU A 468 -0.32 21.57 1.55
CA LEU A 468 0.46 20.65 0.73
C LEU A 468 1.55 21.32 -0.12
N GLU A 469 1.56 22.65 -0.27
CA GLU A 469 2.59 23.34 -1.06
C GLU A 469 4.01 23.12 -0.51
N ASN A 470 4.14 22.94 0.81
CA ASN A 470 5.43 22.76 1.48
C ASN A 470 5.99 21.32 1.40
N LYS A 471 5.32 20.41 0.69
CA LYS A 471 5.69 18.98 0.59
C LYS A 471 6.45 18.67 -0.70
N ASP A 472 7.09 17.50 -0.73
CA ASP A 472 7.74 16.97 -1.93
C ASP A 472 6.80 16.96 -3.12
N THR A 473 7.34 17.29 -4.30
CA THR A 473 6.52 17.51 -5.52
C THR A 473 5.66 16.29 -5.87
N GLU A 474 6.16 15.08 -5.67
CA GLU A 474 5.45 13.84 -6.02
C GLU A 474 4.28 13.57 -5.07
N GLN A 475 4.54 13.57 -3.75
CA GLN A 475 3.51 13.39 -2.72
C GLN A 475 2.44 14.49 -2.81
N ARG A 476 2.86 15.73 -3.06
CA ARG A 476 1.95 16.87 -3.27
C ARG A 476 0.99 16.61 -4.41
N ASN A 477 1.49 16.20 -5.58
CA ASN A 477 0.65 15.97 -6.76
C ASN A 477 -0.31 14.80 -6.54
N GLU A 478 0.13 13.74 -5.86
CA GLU A 478 -0.71 12.58 -5.55
C GLU A 478 -1.87 12.98 -4.62
N LEU A 479 -1.58 13.65 -3.50
CA LEU A 479 -2.60 14.04 -2.53
C LEU A 479 -3.55 15.10 -3.09
N ARG A 480 -3.05 16.04 -3.90
CA ARG A 480 -3.90 17.04 -4.57
C ARG A 480 -4.84 16.41 -5.59
N PHE A 481 -4.44 15.35 -6.29
CA PHE A 481 -5.36 14.63 -7.17
C PHE A 481 -6.60 14.12 -6.40
N TYR A 482 -6.41 13.51 -5.23
CA TYR A 482 -7.52 13.05 -4.39
C TYR A 482 -8.35 14.22 -3.84
N LEU A 483 -7.72 15.31 -3.38
CA LEU A 483 -8.42 16.50 -2.89
C LEU A 483 -9.27 17.15 -3.97
N THR A 484 -8.73 17.33 -5.18
CA THR A 484 -9.45 17.94 -6.31
C THR A 484 -10.73 17.18 -6.60
N ASN A 485 -10.67 15.85 -6.66
CA ASN A 485 -11.85 15.01 -6.86
C ASN A 485 -12.86 15.12 -5.70
N LEU A 486 -12.40 15.20 -4.44
CA LEU A 486 -13.26 15.41 -3.28
C LEU A 486 -13.97 16.76 -3.29
N ILE A 487 -13.24 17.83 -3.64
CA ILE A 487 -13.78 19.19 -3.74
C ILE A 487 -14.87 19.23 -4.81
N VAL A 488 -14.61 18.66 -5.98
CA VAL A 488 -15.57 18.54 -7.09
C VAL A 488 -16.85 17.84 -6.65
N ASN A 489 -16.74 16.74 -5.88
CA ASN A 489 -17.91 15.98 -5.42
C ASN A 489 -18.76 16.71 -4.36
N THR A 490 -18.19 17.67 -3.62
CA THR A 490 -18.85 18.30 -2.45
C THR A 490 -19.89 19.37 -2.82
N GLN A 491 -19.84 19.91 -4.06
CA GLN A 491 -20.85 20.80 -4.68
C GLN A 491 -21.30 22.05 -3.88
N ASN A 492 -20.54 22.53 -2.89
CA ASN A 492 -20.91 23.67 -2.02
C ASN A 492 -19.76 24.68 -1.84
N PHE A 493 -19.16 25.13 -2.95
CA PHE A 493 -18.04 26.08 -2.90
C PHE A 493 -18.46 27.48 -2.41
N ASP A 494 -19.73 27.85 -2.62
CA ASP A 494 -20.29 29.18 -2.34
C ASP A 494 -20.45 29.49 -0.83
N LYS A 495 -20.19 28.53 0.06
CA LYS A 495 -20.32 28.67 1.53
C LYS A 495 -18.98 28.55 2.26
N THR A 496 -17.89 28.97 1.62
CA THR A 496 -16.56 28.95 2.23
C THR A 496 -16.43 30.07 3.26
N ASN A 497 -16.17 29.70 4.52
CA ASN A 497 -15.90 30.62 5.62
C ASN A 497 -14.41 30.55 5.96
N LEU A 498 -13.56 30.97 5.02
CA LEU A 498 -12.11 30.94 5.15
C LEU A 498 -11.53 32.35 5.04
N ASP A 499 -10.36 32.55 5.65
CA ASP A 499 -9.59 33.78 5.46
C ASP A 499 -9.31 34.03 3.98
N GLU A 500 -9.46 35.29 3.56
CA GLU A 500 -9.29 35.72 2.17
C GLU A 500 -7.94 35.28 1.58
N LEU A 501 -6.87 35.34 2.38
CA LEU A 501 -5.53 34.90 1.98
C LEU A 501 -5.45 33.40 1.67
N VAL A 502 -6.17 32.56 2.40
CA VAL A 502 -6.19 31.10 2.17
C VAL A 502 -6.90 30.80 0.85
N VAL A 503 -8.01 31.49 0.59
CA VAL A 503 -8.76 31.38 -0.66
C VAL A 503 -7.89 31.85 -1.83
N ILE A 504 -7.25 33.02 -1.74
CA ILE A 504 -6.35 33.55 -2.77
C ILE A 504 -5.22 32.56 -3.10
N ARG A 505 -4.59 31.96 -2.08
CA ARG A 505 -3.53 30.95 -2.27
C ARG A 505 -4.04 29.70 -2.98
N PHE A 506 -5.20 29.19 -2.58
CA PHE A 506 -5.82 28.03 -3.22
C PHE A 506 -6.03 28.28 -4.73
N TYR A 507 -6.64 29.41 -5.07
CA TYR A 507 -6.88 29.81 -6.47
C TYR A 507 -5.58 29.95 -7.28
N SER A 508 -4.56 30.59 -6.71
CA SER A 508 -3.24 30.71 -7.37
C SER A 508 -2.60 29.34 -7.62
N TYR A 509 -2.68 28.42 -6.66
CA TYR A 509 -2.11 27.07 -6.81
C TYR A 509 -2.85 26.23 -7.85
N VAL A 510 -4.18 26.30 -7.93
CA VAL A 510 -4.95 25.61 -8.98
C VAL A 510 -4.51 26.06 -10.37
N MET A 511 -4.28 27.36 -10.58
CA MET A 511 -3.82 27.87 -11.88
C MET A 511 -2.39 27.44 -12.22
N ASN A 512 -1.48 27.48 -11.24
CA ASN A 512 -0.10 27.01 -11.44
C ASN A 512 -0.06 25.51 -11.78
N GLU A 513 -0.96 24.72 -11.19
CA GLU A 513 -1.07 23.30 -11.51
C GLU A 513 -1.65 23.03 -12.88
N LEU A 514 -2.66 23.80 -13.31
CA LEU A 514 -3.16 23.76 -14.68
C LEU A 514 -2.02 24.05 -15.68
N GLU A 515 -1.26 25.11 -15.44
CA GLU A 515 -0.11 25.49 -16.27
C GLU A 515 0.95 24.38 -16.31
N GLY A 516 1.36 23.89 -15.16
CA GLY A 516 2.37 22.85 -15.03
C GLY A 516 1.94 21.54 -15.67
N MET A 517 0.68 21.13 -15.51
CA MET A 517 0.16 19.86 -16.02
C MET A 517 0.09 19.84 -17.55
N ILE A 518 -0.45 20.89 -18.18
CA ILE A 518 -0.50 20.99 -19.65
C ILE A 518 0.92 21.04 -20.22
N GLY A 519 1.82 21.84 -19.63
CA GLY A 519 3.21 21.92 -20.07
C GLY A 519 3.92 20.57 -20.03
N LYS A 520 3.75 19.84 -18.92
CA LYS A 520 4.30 18.50 -18.70
C LYS A 520 3.74 17.43 -19.66
N ILE A 521 2.45 17.49 -19.99
CA ILE A 521 1.83 16.58 -20.97
C ILE A 521 2.40 16.84 -22.37
N VAL A 522 2.47 18.11 -22.77
CA VAL A 522 3.03 18.51 -24.07
C VAL A 522 4.48 18.06 -24.20
N SER A 523 5.33 18.31 -23.19
CA SER A 523 6.73 17.88 -23.23
C SER A 523 6.90 16.36 -23.27
N ALA A 524 6.07 15.62 -22.53
CA ALA A 524 6.08 14.16 -22.54
C ALA A 524 5.71 13.60 -23.92
N ILE A 525 4.70 14.18 -24.59
CA ILE A 525 4.27 13.77 -25.94
C ILE A 525 5.35 14.08 -26.99
N LEU A 526 5.98 15.24 -26.92
CA LEU A 526 7.08 15.59 -27.84
C LEU A 526 8.28 14.65 -27.67
N THR A 527 8.62 14.32 -26.42
CA THR A 527 9.68 13.34 -26.11
C THR A 527 9.34 11.96 -26.64
N LEU A 528 8.09 11.52 -26.46
CA LEU A 528 7.60 10.25 -26.95
C LEU A 528 7.66 10.16 -28.49
N LYS A 529 7.25 11.22 -29.20
CA LYS A 529 7.39 11.28 -30.67
C LYS A 529 8.83 11.22 -31.13
N ARG A 530 9.75 11.90 -30.45
CA ARG A 530 11.16 11.87 -30.80
C ARG A 530 11.70 10.44 -30.70
N LYS A 531 11.39 9.75 -29.59
CA LYS A 531 11.82 8.36 -29.37
C LYS A 531 11.20 7.37 -30.35
N MET A 532 9.91 7.52 -30.70
CA MET A 532 9.27 6.67 -31.72
C MET A 532 9.84 6.87 -33.13
N LYS A 533 10.46 8.03 -33.42
CA LYS A 533 11.18 8.23 -34.69
C LYS A 533 12.57 7.58 -34.68
N GLU A 534 13.18 7.44 -33.51
CA GLU A 534 14.52 6.87 -33.33
C GLU A 534 14.50 5.34 -33.22
N THR A 535 13.36 4.72 -32.86
CA THR A 535 13.26 3.27 -32.62
C THR A 535 12.01 2.68 -33.27
N THR A 536 12.16 1.59 -34.03
CA THR A 536 11.06 0.89 -34.75
C THR A 536 10.26 -0.10 -33.90
N GLU A 537 10.81 -0.53 -32.76
CA GLU A 537 10.12 -1.42 -31.81
C GLU A 537 9.53 -0.63 -30.62
N GLU A 538 8.36 -1.03 -30.12
CA GLU A 538 7.79 -0.46 -28.89
C GLU A 538 8.67 -0.85 -27.68
N THR A 539 9.59 0.03 -27.31
CA THR A 539 10.42 -0.14 -26.12
C THR A 539 9.60 0.01 -24.84
N SER A 540 10.05 -0.64 -23.76
CA SER A 540 9.49 -0.48 -22.40
C SER A 540 9.36 1.00 -21.99
N GLU A 541 10.32 1.83 -22.40
CA GLU A 541 10.32 3.26 -22.12
C GLU A 541 9.21 4.03 -22.84
N ILE A 542 8.85 3.62 -24.06
CA ILE A 542 7.69 4.15 -24.80
C ILE A 542 6.41 3.84 -24.03
N ILE A 543 6.26 2.61 -23.54
CA ILE A 543 5.09 2.19 -22.73
C ILE A 543 5.01 3.03 -21.44
N ARG A 544 6.14 3.25 -20.76
CA ARG A 544 6.22 4.10 -19.55
C ARG A 544 5.73 5.51 -19.83
N LEU A 545 6.22 6.14 -20.90
CA LEU A 545 5.81 7.50 -21.27
C LEU A 545 4.31 7.56 -21.64
N LYS A 546 3.78 6.53 -22.32
CA LYS A 546 2.33 6.45 -22.61
C LYS A 546 1.50 6.40 -21.31
N ASN A 547 1.89 5.57 -20.34
CA ASN A 547 1.21 5.48 -19.04
C ASN A 547 1.30 6.79 -18.24
N GLU A 548 2.47 7.43 -18.21
CA GLU A 548 2.67 8.72 -17.54
C GLU A 548 1.74 9.80 -18.12
N ILE A 549 1.60 9.84 -19.45
CA ILE A 549 0.68 10.75 -20.14
C ILE A 549 -0.77 10.46 -19.74
N ASP A 550 -1.20 9.19 -19.74
CA ASP A 550 -2.57 8.81 -19.37
C ASP A 550 -2.91 9.20 -17.92
N HIS A 551 -1.99 9.03 -16.96
CA HIS A 551 -2.18 9.46 -15.57
C HIS A 551 -2.30 10.98 -15.46
N ARG A 552 -1.44 11.73 -16.16
CA ARG A 552 -1.50 13.20 -16.17
C ARG A 552 -2.76 13.74 -16.81
N ILE A 553 -3.31 13.06 -17.82
CA ILE A 553 -4.58 13.44 -18.44
C ILE A 553 -5.74 13.25 -17.46
N LYS A 554 -5.76 12.16 -16.69
CA LYS A 554 -6.78 11.97 -15.63
C LYS A 554 -6.71 13.10 -14.61
N ALA A 555 -5.51 13.46 -14.16
CA ALA A 555 -5.32 14.56 -13.22
C ALA A 555 -5.72 15.92 -13.82
N LEU A 556 -5.39 16.18 -15.09
CA LEU A 556 -5.81 17.38 -15.81
C LEU A 556 -7.34 17.47 -15.91
N LYS A 557 -8.01 16.34 -16.16
CA LYS A 557 -9.48 16.29 -16.19
C LYS A 557 -10.06 16.72 -14.84
N SER A 558 -9.54 16.18 -13.73
CA SER A 558 -9.94 16.57 -12.37
C SER A 558 -9.75 18.07 -12.11
N ILE A 559 -8.63 18.65 -12.53
CA ILE A 559 -8.36 20.10 -12.37
C ILE A 559 -9.39 20.92 -13.16
N PHE A 560 -9.68 20.54 -14.39
CA PHE A 560 -10.70 21.25 -15.15
C PHE A 560 -12.11 21.08 -14.55
N ASP A 561 -12.44 19.90 -14.00
CA ASP A 561 -13.72 19.65 -13.31
C ASP A 561 -13.85 20.57 -12.09
N LEU A 562 -12.74 20.83 -11.39
CA LEU A 562 -12.69 21.83 -10.33
C LEU A 562 -12.89 23.25 -10.86
N ILE A 563 -12.21 23.63 -11.94
CA ILE A 563 -12.35 24.96 -12.57
C ILE A 563 -13.80 25.22 -13.00
N ASP A 564 -14.52 24.20 -13.48
CA ASP A 564 -15.92 24.31 -13.89
C ASP A 564 -16.86 24.63 -12.72
N ILE A 565 -16.50 24.25 -11.49
CA ILE A 565 -17.33 24.44 -10.28
C ILE A 565 -16.96 25.73 -9.52
N ILE A 566 -15.69 26.13 -9.49
CA ILE A 566 -15.26 27.31 -8.73
C ILE A 566 -15.77 28.62 -9.37
N ASP A 567 -16.00 29.63 -8.52
CA ASP A 567 -16.28 31.00 -8.97
C ASP A 567 -14.99 31.66 -9.47
N LEU A 568 -14.95 31.99 -10.76
CA LEU A 568 -13.80 32.64 -11.39
C LEU A 568 -13.71 34.14 -11.08
N ASN A 569 -14.77 34.77 -10.54
CA ASN A 569 -14.74 36.19 -10.17
C ASN A 569 -13.70 36.50 -9.09
N ILE A 570 -13.31 35.51 -8.29
CA ILE A 570 -12.25 35.65 -7.28
C ILE A 570 -10.90 36.02 -7.92
N TYR A 571 -10.66 35.66 -9.19
CA TYR A 571 -9.45 36.06 -9.91
C TYR A 571 -9.43 37.55 -10.28
N MET A 572 -10.52 38.31 -10.08
CA MET A 572 -10.56 39.74 -10.41
C MET A 572 -9.73 40.63 -9.48
N ASN A 573 -9.24 40.08 -8.36
CA ASN A 573 -8.24 40.77 -7.56
C ASN A 573 -6.98 41.02 -8.42
N SER A 574 -6.48 42.26 -8.43
CA SER A 574 -5.44 42.74 -9.36
C SER A 574 -4.20 41.86 -9.42
N ASN A 575 -3.81 41.25 -8.29
CA ASN A 575 -2.64 40.38 -8.21
C ASN A 575 -2.86 38.98 -8.82
N LEU A 576 -4.08 38.45 -8.74
CA LEU A 576 -4.43 37.14 -9.30
C LEU A 576 -4.77 37.25 -10.78
N LEU A 577 -5.36 38.35 -11.21
CA LEU A 577 -5.84 38.54 -12.58
C LEU A 577 -4.70 38.49 -13.60
N SER A 578 -3.57 39.13 -13.30
CA SER A 578 -2.39 39.14 -14.17
C SER A 578 -1.80 37.74 -14.33
N GLN A 579 -1.64 37.01 -13.22
CA GLN A 579 -1.18 35.62 -13.20
C GLN A 579 -2.14 34.72 -14.00
N PHE A 580 -3.44 34.83 -13.73
CA PHE A 580 -4.50 34.07 -14.40
C PHE A 580 -4.49 34.29 -15.92
N SER A 581 -4.46 35.54 -16.37
CA SER A 581 -4.37 35.89 -17.79
C SER A 581 -3.13 35.32 -18.46
N SER A 582 -1.97 35.43 -17.82
CA SER A 582 -0.71 34.87 -18.35
C SER A 582 -0.76 33.34 -18.48
N VAL A 583 -1.27 32.63 -17.47
CA VAL A 583 -1.40 31.17 -17.48
C VAL A 583 -2.31 30.69 -18.61
N ILE A 584 -3.44 31.35 -18.81
CA ILE A 584 -4.39 30.94 -19.84
C ILE A 584 -3.84 31.23 -21.24
N ASN A 585 -3.25 32.42 -21.46
CA ASN A 585 -2.61 32.77 -22.72
C ASN A 585 -1.48 31.80 -23.08
N LEU A 586 -0.65 31.44 -22.09
CA LEU A 586 0.44 30.49 -22.25
C LEU A 586 -0.09 29.10 -22.64
N ASN A 587 -1.14 28.62 -21.97
CA ASN A 587 -1.76 27.32 -22.30
C ASN A 587 -2.41 27.33 -23.68
N LEU A 588 -3.05 28.43 -24.09
CA LEU A 588 -3.59 28.57 -25.45
C LEU A 588 -2.48 28.53 -26.50
N LYS A 589 -1.37 29.24 -26.26
CA LYS A 589 -0.17 29.24 -27.12
C LYS A 589 0.45 27.85 -27.23
N ARG A 590 0.51 27.07 -26.14
CA ARG A 590 0.99 25.67 -26.17
C ARG A 590 0.09 24.75 -27.02
N LEU A 591 -1.22 24.97 -27.02
CA LEU A 591 -2.18 24.11 -27.74
C LEU A 591 -2.31 24.45 -29.24
N ILE A 592 -2.28 25.74 -29.60
CA ILE A 592 -2.59 26.23 -30.97
C ILE A 592 -1.36 26.85 -31.67
N GLY A 593 -0.25 26.99 -30.95
CA GLY A 593 1.00 27.51 -31.48
C GLY A 593 1.60 26.68 -32.64
N PRO A 594 2.78 27.06 -33.14
CA PRO A 594 3.41 26.40 -34.30
C PRO A 594 3.60 24.89 -34.10
N SER A 595 3.87 24.44 -32.86
CA SER A 595 3.99 23.03 -32.49
C SER A 595 2.67 22.23 -32.45
N CYS A 596 1.51 22.85 -32.71
CA CYS A 596 0.20 22.18 -32.68
C CYS A 596 0.12 20.99 -33.66
N ASN A 597 0.78 21.07 -34.82
CA ASN A 597 0.84 19.97 -35.78
C ASN A 597 1.66 18.78 -35.23
N GLU A 598 2.68 19.07 -34.43
CA GLU A 598 3.52 18.06 -33.77
C GLU A 598 2.77 17.34 -32.64
N LEU A 599 1.72 17.94 -32.07
CA LEU A 599 0.86 17.34 -31.03
C LEU A 599 -0.14 16.29 -31.55
N SER A 600 -0.19 16.03 -32.87
CA SER A 600 -1.09 15.01 -33.44
C SER A 600 -0.80 13.62 -32.86
N THR A 601 -1.74 13.02 -32.14
CA THR A 601 -1.56 11.73 -31.44
C THR A 601 -1.90 10.49 -32.27
N LYS A 602 -2.31 10.66 -33.53
CA LYS A 602 -2.70 9.54 -34.43
C LYS A 602 -1.58 8.51 -34.60
N GLU A 603 -0.33 8.93 -34.48
CA GLU A 603 0.86 8.10 -34.65
C GLU A 603 1.27 7.35 -33.35
N ILE A 604 0.74 7.76 -32.19
CA ILE A 604 1.27 7.36 -30.87
C ILE A 604 0.33 6.40 -30.12
N ASN A 605 -0.88 6.11 -30.64
CA ASN A 605 -1.89 5.27 -29.96
C ASN A 605 -2.20 5.69 -28.50
N VAL A 606 -2.01 6.97 -28.15
CA VAL A 606 -2.38 7.53 -26.82
C VAL A 606 -3.74 8.21 -26.93
N LYS A 607 -4.63 7.96 -25.96
CA LYS A 607 -6.01 8.51 -25.93
C LYS A 607 -6.05 9.95 -25.39
N VAL A 608 -5.24 10.85 -25.96
CA VAL A 608 -5.31 12.28 -25.61
C VAL A 608 -6.34 12.97 -26.48
N ASP A 609 -7.40 13.49 -25.86
CA ASP A 609 -8.35 14.36 -26.55
C ASP A 609 -7.95 15.84 -26.40
N PHE A 610 -7.00 16.26 -27.23
CA PHE A 610 -6.60 17.66 -27.31
C PHE A 610 -7.74 18.60 -27.73
N LYS A 611 -8.78 18.09 -28.39
CA LYS A 611 -9.94 18.92 -28.75
C LYS A 611 -10.73 19.28 -27.50
N GLU A 612 -10.95 18.32 -26.61
CA GLU A 612 -11.63 18.58 -25.34
C GLU A 612 -10.80 19.48 -24.42
N ILE A 613 -9.48 19.28 -24.35
CA ILE A 613 -8.59 20.19 -23.59
C ILE A 613 -8.71 21.62 -24.13
N LEU A 614 -8.65 21.80 -25.45
CA LEU A 614 -8.83 23.12 -26.08
C LEU A 614 -10.22 23.69 -25.79
N ARG A 615 -11.27 22.88 -25.88
CA ARG A 615 -12.63 23.28 -25.56
C ARG A 615 -12.74 23.85 -24.15
N ARG A 616 -12.19 23.15 -23.15
CA ARG A 616 -12.22 23.59 -21.75
C ARG A 616 -11.39 24.85 -21.52
N VAL A 617 -10.24 25.00 -22.16
CA VAL A 617 -9.47 26.26 -22.12
C VAL A 617 -10.27 27.43 -22.72
N LEU A 618 -10.93 27.24 -23.87
CA LEU A 618 -11.77 28.28 -24.49
C LEU A 618 -13.02 28.60 -23.66
N LYS A 619 -13.56 27.62 -22.92
CA LYS A 619 -14.64 27.84 -21.96
C LYS A 619 -14.21 28.77 -20.82
N ILE A 620 -12.97 28.69 -20.36
CA ILE A 620 -12.46 29.63 -19.33
C ILE A 620 -12.47 31.07 -19.87
N TYR A 621 -12.00 31.29 -21.11
CA TYR A 621 -12.06 32.61 -21.76
C TYR A 621 -13.49 33.14 -21.87
N THR A 622 -14.43 32.29 -22.31
CA THR A 622 -15.83 32.71 -22.51
C THR A 622 -16.59 32.93 -21.22
N ARG A 623 -16.23 32.26 -20.11
CA ARG A 623 -16.82 32.54 -18.77
C ARG A 623 -16.44 33.92 -18.25
N MET A 624 -15.21 34.37 -18.52
CA MET A 624 -14.68 35.66 -18.05
C MET A 624 -14.86 36.79 -19.08
N SER A 625 -15.45 36.52 -20.25
CA SER A 625 -15.50 37.46 -21.39
C SER A 625 -16.39 38.69 -21.17
N LYS A 626 -17.23 38.67 -20.14
CA LYS A 626 -18.14 39.79 -19.81
C LYS A 626 -17.42 40.93 -19.08
N GLU A 627 -16.23 40.66 -18.55
CA GLU A 627 -15.56 41.51 -17.59
C GLU A 627 -14.46 42.31 -18.28
N GLU A 628 -14.65 43.63 -18.40
CA GLU A 628 -13.74 44.49 -19.18
C GLU A 628 -12.32 44.54 -18.62
N ILE A 629 -12.17 44.45 -17.28
CA ILE A 629 -10.87 44.46 -16.60
C ILE A 629 -10.04 43.25 -17.06
N PHE A 630 -10.67 42.07 -17.15
CA PHE A 630 -10.01 40.87 -17.64
C PHE A 630 -9.55 41.03 -19.09
N ILE A 631 -10.36 41.61 -19.98
CA ILE A 631 -9.98 41.86 -21.38
C ILE A 631 -8.76 42.79 -21.47
N LYS A 632 -8.73 43.86 -20.68
CA LYS A 632 -7.58 44.77 -20.63
C LYS A 632 -6.31 44.06 -20.15
N THR A 633 -6.41 43.26 -19.08
CA THR A 633 -5.26 42.50 -18.56
C THR A 633 -4.80 41.41 -19.51
N LEU A 634 -5.71 40.77 -20.26
CA LEU A 634 -5.35 39.81 -21.32
C LEU A 634 -4.50 40.46 -22.41
N VAL A 635 -4.89 41.65 -22.88
CA VAL A 635 -4.16 42.40 -23.92
C VAL A 635 -2.82 42.92 -23.40
N HIS A 636 -2.73 43.23 -22.11
CA HIS A 636 -1.51 43.73 -21.48
C HIS A 636 -0.41 42.66 -21.31
N ASP A 637 -0.74 41.37 -21.42
CA ASP A 637 0.23 40.27 -21.40
C ASP A 637 1.02 40.20 -22.72
N LYS A 638 2.04 41.05 -22.84
CA LYS A 638 2.87 41.17 -24.05
C LYS A 638 3.66 39.90 -24.40
N ILE A 639 3.80 38.94 -23.48
CA ILE A 639 4.66 37.76 -23.65
C ILE A 639 3.89 36.60 -24.31
N ASN A 640 2.68 36.32 -23.83
CA ASN A 640 1.92 35.14 -24.26
C ASN A 640 0.71 35.48 -25.12
N PHE A 641 0.18 36.70 -25.05
CA PHE A 641 -1.02 37.08 -25.77
C PHE A 641 -0.77 37.26 -27.28
N ASN A 642 -1.67 36.69 -28.09
CA ASN A 642 -1.69 36.94 -29.53
C ASN A 642 -3.10 36.70 -30.09
N VAL A 643 -3.71 37.76 -30.62
CA VAL A 643 -5.07 37.73 -31.21
C VAL A 643 -5.20 36.70 -32.33
N ASN A 644 -4.15 36.51 -33.14
CA ASN A 644 -4.17 35.56 -34.25
C ASN A 644 -4.27 34.11 -33.74
N LEU A 645 -3.75 33.80 -32.54
CA LEU A 645 -3.93 32.48 -31.93
C LEU A 645 -5.39 32.25 -31.53
N LEU A 646 -6.08 33.27 -31.01
CA LEU A 646 -7.51 33.22 -30.70
C LEU A 646 -8.38 33.08 -31.96
N LYS A 647 -8.09 33.85 -33.02
CA LYS A 647 -8.76 33.70 -34.33
C LYS A 647 -8.56 32.31 -34.92
N ARG A 648 -7.34 31.78 -34.85
CA ARG A 648 -7.03 30.41 -35.25
C ARG A 648 -7.75 29.38 -34.38
N ALA A 649 -7.87 29.62 -33.08
CA ALA A 649 -8.66 28.77 -32.16
C ALA A 649 -10.11 28.69 -32.60
N TYR A 650 -10.72 29.84 -32.95
CA TYR A 650 -12.08 29.94 -33.45
C TYR A 650 -12.26 29.14 -34.75
N GLU A 651 -11.36 29.31 -35.72
CA GLU A 651 -11.41 28.55 -36.98
C GLU A 651 -11.29 27.04 -36.78
N ILE A 652 -10.34 26.60 -35.94
CA ILE A 652 -10.15 25.17 -35.65
C ILE A 652 -11.38 24.60 -34.95
N SER A 653 -11.95 25.36 -34.01
CA SER A 653 -13.13 24.96 -33.26
C SER A 653 -14.37 24.83 -34.13
N SER A 654 -14.54 25.75 -35.11
CA SER A 654 -15.59 25.69 -36.12
C SER A 654 -15.40 24.51 -37.08
N LYS A 655 -14.21 24.37 -37.68
CA LYS A 655 -13.91 23.30 -38.66
C LYS A 655 -14.00 21.89 -38.07
N LYS A 656 -13.64 21.71 -36.79
CA LYS A 656 -13.60 20.39 -36.12
C LYS A 656 -14.80 20.14 -35.19
N TYR A 657 -15.80 21.01 -35.18
CA TYR A 657 -16.99 20.93 -34.33
C TYR A 657 -16.67 20.75 -32.84
N ILE A 658 -15.70 21.54 -32.34
CA ILE A 658 -15.25 21.50 -30.94
C ILE A 658 -16.20 22.29 -30.03
N LEU A 659 -16.67 23.44 -30.52
CA LEU A 659 -17.61 24.33 -29.83
C LEU A 659 -18.97 24.29 -30.53
N ASN A 660 -20.05 24.47 -29.76
CA ASN A 660 -21.39 24.64 -30.31
C ASN A 660 -21.59 26.07 -30.88
N GLN A 661 -22.72 26.32 -31.55
CA GLN A 661 -22.97 27.61 -32.20
C GLN A 661 -22.99 28.79 -31.20
N ASP A 662 -23.54 28.60 -30.00
CA ASP A 662 -23.61 29.63 -28.96
C ASP A 662 -22.23 29.94 -28.34
N GLU A 663 -21.43 28.91 -28.09
CA GLU A 663 -20.04 29.02 -27.61
C GLU A 663 -19.16 29.73 -28.66
N LEU A 664 -19.36 29.43 -29.96
CA LEU A 664 -18.68 30.13 -31.05
C LEU A 664 -19.08 31.60 -31.13
N ALA A 665 -20.37 31.92 -31.01
CA ALA A 665 -20.85 33.29 -30.98
C ALA A 665 -20.21 34.09 -29.83
N SER A 666 -20.18 33.49 -28.63
CA SER A 666 -19.56 34.09 -27.44
C SER A 666 -18.06 34.32 -27.61
N LEU A 667 -17.35 33.37 -28.23
CA LEU A 667 -15.92 33.52 -28.53
C LEU A 667 -15.67 34.61 -29.58
N ASN A 668 -16.52 34.72 -30.60
CA ASN A 668 -16.44 35.77 -31.61
C ASN A 668 -16.69 37.16 -31.02
N GLU A 669 -17.67 37.29 -30.11
CA GLU A 669 -17.92 38.52 -29.36
C GLU A 669 -16.69 38.93 -28.53
N LEU A 670 -16.06 37.98 -27.84
CA LEU A 670 -14.82 38.23 -27.11
C LEU A 670 -13.69 38.71 -28.04
N ILE A 671 -13.52 38.09 -29.22
CA ILE A 671 -12.52 38.51 -30.21
C ILE A 671 -12.79 39.95 -30.68
N ASN A 672 -14.04 40.32 -30.89
CA ASN A 672 -14.41 41.69 -31.28
C ASN A 672 -14.07 42.70 -30.18
N LYS A 673 -14.45 42.43 -28.93
CA LYS A 673 -14.11 43.29 -27.77
C LYS A 673 -12.60 43.42 -27.58
N ILE A 674 -11.85 42.34 -27.80
CA ILE A 674 -10.39 42.37 -27.79
C ILE A 674 -9.85 43.28 -28.90
N ASN A 675 -10.36 43.17 -30.14
CA ASN A 675 -9.92 44.03 -31.23
C ASN A 675 -10.28 45.50 -30.98
N GLU A 676 -11.45 45.78 -30.38
CA GLU A 676 -11.84 47.12 -29.95
C GLU A 676 -10.91 47.64 -28.87
N THR A 677 -10.60 46.82 -27.86
CA THR A 677 -9.67 47.19 -26.77
C THR A 677 -8.27 47.43 -27.31
N ILE A 678 -7.78 46.62 -28.25
CA ILE A 678 -6.50 46.83 -28.93
C ILE A 678 -6.54 48.08 -29.77
N THR A 679 -7.64 48.35 -30.48
CA THR A 679 -7.77 49.57 -31.27
C THR A 679 -7.81 50.79 -30.35
N GLN A 680 -8.50 50.72 -29.21
CA GLN A 680 -8.51 51.77 -28.18
C GLN A 680 -7.13 51.97 -27.55
N THR A 681 -6.41 50.89 -27.24
CA THR A 681 -5.05 50.92 -26.68
C THR A 681 -4.05 51.44 -27.71
N ASN A 682 -4.18 51.03 -28.98
CA ASN A 682 -3.36 51.47 -30.10
C ASN A 682 -3.73 52.87 -30.62
N THR A 683 -4.96 53.35 -30.40
CA THR A 683 -5.30 54.76 -30.64
C THR A 683 -4.71 55.68 -29.57
N VAL A 684 -4.31 55.12 -28.42
CA VAL A 684 -3.53 55.82 -27.39
C VAL A 684 -2.02 55.59 -27.57
N GLU A 685 -1.59 54.45 -28.13
CA GLU A 685 -0.24 54.26 -28.66
C GLU A 685 -0.13 54.87 -30.08
N GLU A 686 -0.12 56.20 -30.11
CA GLU A 686 0.20 57.00 -31.30
C GLU A 686 1.42 56.44 -32.03
N ILE A 687 1.31 56.25 -33.35
CA ILE A 687 2.36 55.73 -34.26
C ILE A 687 3.74 56.25 -33.86
N VAL A 688 4.48 55.41 -33.16
CA VAL A 688 5.87 55.63 -32.80
C VAL A 688 6.70 55.25 -34.03
N PRO A 689 7.59 56.13 -34.55
CA PRO A 689 8.50 55.77 -35.64
C PRO A 689 9.22 54.45 -35.35
N ASP A 690 9.31 53.57 -36.35
CA ASP A 690 9.89 52.22 -36.20
C ASP A 690 11.31 52.25 -35.61
N GLU A 691 12.06 53.34 -35.81
CA GLU A 691 13.39 53.56 -35.22
C GLU A 691 13.42 53.74 -33.70
N PHE A 692 12.28 54.03 -33.05
CA PHE A 692 12.16 54.17 -31.60
C PHE A 692 11.59 52.92 -30.93
N VAL A 693 11.25 51.90 -31.72
CA VAL A 693 10.61 50.67 -31.26
C VAL A 693 11.67 49.57 -31.11
N ASP A 694 11.63 48.87 -29.99
CA ASP A 694 12.49 47.72 -29.74
C ASP A 694 12.12 46.57 -30.73
N PRO A 695 13.10 46.01 -31.46
CA PRO A 695 12.84 45.01 -32.51
C PRO A 695 12.39 43.63 -32.01
N LEU A 696 12.48 43.34 -30.71
CA LEU A 696 12.06 42.07 -30.10
C LEU A 696 10.74 42.20 -29.35
N THR A 697 10.54 43.31 -28.63
CA THR A 697 9.34 43.53 -27.82
C THR A 697 8.28 44.36 -28.54
N CYS A 698 8.63 45.03 -29.64
CA CYS A 698 7.77 45.93 -30.40
C CYS A 698 7.17 47.06 -29.53
N VAL A 699 7.86 47.47 -28.47
CA VAL A 699 7.49 48.57 -27.56
C VAL A 699 8.46 49.73 -27.77
N MET A 700 8.00 50.98 -27.59
CA MET A 700 8.88 52.15 -27.59
C MET A 700 10.00 51.98 -26.55
N MET A 701 11.26 52.16 -26.95
CA MET A 701 12.42 52.06 -26.07
C MET A 701 12.41 53.21 -25.05
N GLU A 702 12.71 52.90 -23.78
CA GLU A 702 12.91 53.91 -22.73
C GLU A 702 14.41 54.21 -22.54
N ILE A 703 15.23 53.15 -22.60
CA ILE A 703 16.67 53.23 -22.46
C ILE A 703 17.28 52.42 -23.62
N PRO A 704 17.45 53.02 -24.81
CA PRO A 704 18.01 52.33 -25.95
C PRO A 704 19.49 51.98 -25.71
N VAL A 705 19.84 50.73 -25.97
CA VAL A 705 21.20 50.18 -25.87
C VAL A 705 21.59 49.45 -27.15
N ILE A 706 22.81 49.68 -27.59
CA ILE A 706 23.40 49.04 -28.77
C ILE A 706 24.12 47.77 -28.32
N LEU A 707 23.76 46.63 -28.89
CA LEU A 707 24.45 45.36 -28.66
C LEU A 707 25.87 45.40 -29.22
N ASN A 708 26.85 44.91 -28.46
CA ASN A 708 28.24 44.92 -28.91
C ASN A 708 28.51 44.04 -30.14
N GLY A 709 27.81 42.90 -30.25
CA GLY A 709 27.92 41.93 -31.33
C GLY A 709 27.16 42.35 -32.59
N SER A 710 25.83 42.18 -32.58
CA SER A 710 24.98 42.47 -33.75
C SER A 710 24.86 43.96 -34.11
N LYS A 711 25.26 44.88 -33.21
CA LYS A 711 25.05 46.33 -33.34
C LYS A 711 23.59 46.76 -33.49
N VAL A 712 22.65 45.87 -33.20
CA VAL A 712 21.22 46.18 -33.17
C VAL A 712 20.89 46.93 -31.88
N VAL A 713 19.99 47.91 -31.98
CA VAL A 713 19.52 48.69 -30.83
C VAL A 713 18.30 48.00 -30.23
N ILE A 714 18.33 47.76 -28.92
CA ILE A 714 17.24 47.19 -28.13
C ILE A 714 17.06 48.01 -26.84
N ASP A 715 15.97 47.83 -26.12
CA ASP A 715 15.78 48.42 -24.79
C ASP A 715 16.64 47.70 -23.74
N LYS A 716 17.07 48.44 -22.72
CA LYS A 716 17.86 47.90 -21.61
C LYS A 716 17.14 46.78 -20.86
N SER A 717 15.82 46.86 -20.69
CA SER A 717 15.02 45.80 -20.05
C SER A 717 14.98 44.53 -20.91
N THR A 718 14.93 44.67 -22.24
CA THR A 718 15.03 43.57 -23.20
C THR A 718 16.41 42.91 -23.12
N TYR A 719 17.49 43.70 -23.02
CA TYR A 719 18.84 43.18 -22.80
C TYR A 719 18.93 42.36 -21.51
N ASP A 720 18.39 42.86 -20.40
CA ASP A 720 18.46 42.17 -19.11
C ASP A 720 17.64 40.86 -19.12
N MET A 721 16.51 40.83 -19.82
CA MET A 721 15.74 39.60 -20.05
C MET A 721 16.51 38.57 -20.88
N LEU A 722 17.23 39.00 -21.92
CA LEU A 722 18.08 38.12 -22.72
C LEU A 722 19.19 37.52 -21.86
N VAL A 723 19.90 38.32 -21.05
CA VAL A 723 20.96 37.83 -20.15
C VAL A 723 20.44 36.81 -19.14
N ILE A 724 19.21 36.96 -18.63
CA ILE A 724 18.60 36.01 -17.68
C ILE A 724 18.19 34.70 -18.37
N GLY A 725 17.73 34.77 -19.62
CA GLY A 725 17.15 33.62 -20.34
C GLY A 725 18.11 32.89 -21.28
N GLN A 726 18.80 33.60 -22.17
CA GLN A 726 19.67 33.06 -23.22
C GLN A 726 20.93 33.95 -23.37
N MET A 727 22.11 33.39 -23.06
CA MET A 727 23.41 34.10 -23.16
C MET A 727 23.88 34.41 -24.60
N ASN A 728 23.01 34.26 -25.62
CA ASN A 728 23.35 34.50 -27.02
C ASN A 728 22.49 35.62 -27.61
N ASP A 729 23.09 36.46 -28.45
CA ASP A 729 22.43 37.54 -29.18
C ASP A 729 21.40 36.98 -30.18
N PRO A 730 20.13 37.43 -30.13
CA PRO A 730 19.05 36.84 -30.92
C PRO A 730 19.13 37.16 -32.42
N PHE A 731 19.96 38.12 -32.85
CA PHE A 731 20.08 38.55 -34.25
C PHE A 731 21.20 37.84 -34.99
N ASN A 732 22.32 37.54 -34.33
CA ASN A 732 23.48 36.87 -34.94
C ASN A 732 23.83 35.51 -34.33
N ARG A 733 23.19 35.12 -33.20
CA ARG A 733 23.39 33.87 -32.44
C ARG A 733 24.77 33.70 -31.80
N GLU A 734 25.56 34.77 -31.69
CA GLU A 734 26.86 34.78 -30.98
C GLU A 734 26.68 35.10 -29.49
N GLU A 735 27.72 34.87 -28.68
CA GLU A 735 27.66 35.14 -27.22
C GLU A 735 27.51 36.64 -26.93
N LEU A 736 26.68 36.96 -25.93
CA LEU A 736 26.24 38.32 -25.64
C LEU A 736 27.32 39.10 -24.86
N THR A 737 28.18 39.85 -25.58
CA THR A 737 29.42 40.47 -25.06
C THR A 737 29.27 41.85 -24.38
N GLY A 738 28.04 42.26 -24.04
CA GLY A 738 27.76 43.57 -23.43
C GLY A 738 26.98 44.53 -24.33
N TYR A 739 26.80 45.77 -23.84
CA TYR A 739 26.04 46.82 -24.51
C TYR A 739 26.68 48.21 -24.31
N VAL A 740 26.30 49.16 -25.17
CA VAL A 740 26.63 50.60 -25.05
C VAL A 740 25.32 51.39 -25.09
N PHE A 741 25.18 52.43 -24.25
CA PHE A 741 23.99 53.29 -24.28
C PHE A 741 23.95 54.16 -25.53
N ASP A 742 22.80 54.22 -26.19
CA ASP A 742 22.55 55.13 -27.32
C ASP A 742 21.94 56.44 -26.80
N GLU A 743 22.80 57.35 -26.33
CA GLU A 743 22.35 58.64 -25.80
C GLU A 743 21.73 59.56 -26.88
N GLU A 744 22.08 59.38 -28.15
CA GLU A 744 21.51 60.16 -29.25
C GLU A 744 20.09 59.72 -29.56
N LEU A 745 19.86 58.40 -29.66
CA LEU A 745 18.51 57.87 -29.86
C LEU A 745 17.63 58.15 -28.65
N LYS A 746 18.18 58.07 -27.43
CA LYS A 746 17.47 58.45 -26.21
C LYS A 746 17.01 59.91 -26.26
N LYS A 747 17.89 60.85 -26.65
CA LYS A 747 17.51 62.26 -26.82
C LYS A 747 16.42 62.47 -27.88
N LYS A 748 16.46 61.72 -28.99
CA LYS A 748 15.40 61.78 -30.02
C LYS A 748 14.06 61.24 -29.50
N ILE A 749 14.09 60.14 -28.74
CA ILE A 749 12.93 59.56 -28.08
C ILE A 749 12.34 60.54 -27.05
N ASP A 750 13.18 61.17 -26.23
CA ASP A 750 12.75 62.13 -25.22
C ASP A 750 12.19 63.41 -25.86
N GLN A 751 12.82 63.92 -26.92
CA GLN A 751 12.28 65.04 -27.71
C GLN A 751 10.96 64.69 -28.39
N PHE A 752 10.82 63.47 -28.92
CA PHE A 752 9.55 62.99 -29.48
C PHE A 752 8.46 62.96 -28.40
N LYS A 753 8.78 62.47 -27.19
CA LYS A 753 7.87 62.51 -26.03
C LYS A 753 7.48 63.94 -25.65
N GLU A 754 8.43 64.88 -25.57
CA GLU A 754 8.17 66.29 -25.22
C GLU A 754 7.36 67.05 -26.29
N THR A 755 7.66 66.85 -27.57
CA THR A 755 6.96 67.51 -28.68
C THR A 755 5.48 67.08 -28.76
N LYS A 756 5.19 65.87 -28.24
CA LYS A 756 3.86 65.27 -28.18
C LYS A 756 3.11 65.63 -26.91
N LEU A 757 3.78 65.73 -25.76
CA LEU A 757 3.19 66.22 -24.50
C LEU A 757 2.72 67.68 -24.58
N ASN A 758 3.34 68.52 -25.40
CA ASN A 758 2.93 69.93 -25.62
C ASN A 758 1.75 70.11 -26.60
N LYS A 759 1.18 69.02 -27.13
CA LYS A 759 0.04 69.05 -28.08
C LYS A 759 -1.30 68.62 -27.48
N PHE A 760 -1.36 68.43 -26.16
CA PHE A 760 -2.59 68.14 -25.42
C PHE A 760 -2.90 69.25 -24.41
#